data_AF-A0A1V2LNL8-F1
#
_entry.id   AF-A0A1V2LNL8-F1
#
_cell.length_a   1.000
_cell.length_b   1.000
_cell.length_c   1.000
_cell.angle_alpha   90.00
_cell.angle_beta   90.00
_cell.angle_gamma   90.00
#
_symmetry.space_group_name_H-M   'P 1'
#
loop_
_entity.id
_entity.type
_entity.pdbx_description
1 polymer ?
#
loop_
_entity_poly.entity_id
_entity_poly.type
_entity_poly.pdbx_seq_one_letter_code
_entity_poly.pdbx_strand_id
1 'polypeptide(L)'
;MGTPLHYCRSCNLPLELDDSLKSLTPAKENLLTLNYAEQPSPIRIEKGEESSKSPIHDIPKIPQERVDLFKEAVQSNSGRRQAEETKYDISKYNPSTSTESVEINSSSNKHSFVYLDDKQYNHSDFDHYSDEMLQNGNNSPNVVRPFRSEEIKDLVNKKSNISERVESLEKIFNIISMKYEIDYPVCSDCANTLVQQMKHHYDTLNKEKDVYMKFLKKLTSQNGPNVEKTNQSLNDLKKLGEEEEAILNKISEEDEKHLALNKEIEELELELQELNTKEQIFVLEKNKFELEMQEKLDELDRLDGYRLIPMGSTSRIEKFTKDLKSGKVVKSTIKLYSTGDFSIGGFFAHNNLDVGMVCLVAVMQQVADHIAKIDKTCKIPYMMAEDKVGGYCSGGVTETARYIMTMEDVVTVLDHKGKNSVFKPDVLETFLISLSEGLATEFINIKEIVEKVYLGLPNRITTDELVNLVAETLASLTTKHYHYSTLASRVLSTHMQKRLPAKFSENFKQLYEYKPINQQGKDSIISEKILNIVLENKDIIDGAIVKERDYDIDYFGFRTLENSYFLRIDNTVSETPQFLFMRVALGIHGTDIDSAIETYELISKKYFIHASPTLFNASLRTPFLSSCFLLAMKDDSIDGIYKTLYDTAMISRSAGGIGLHVSNIRASGTYINGSNGISSGLIPMLKVFNSTAQYVDQGGNKRPGAFCIYLEPWHGDVFDFLNIRKNHGKEEMRARDLFIALWIPDMFMEKVERDEDWCLFSQDSSPGLTECYGDEFNKLYVKYENDERFLRKVKARELWSAILIAQTETGNPFLLYKDRCNSLSNQKNLGVIKSSNLCCEIVEYSSPEETAVCNLASIALPMFVNGNQFDFKKLHDMTKIVIRNLDRVIDVNAYPLENCKVSNIKNRPVGLGVQGLADTFFKLRIPFGSPESRQLNIQIFETIYHGALEQSCKLAQEHGTYGTYDGSPMSQGKLQYDLWGAKPTDLWDWRTLKRKIAKHGVRNSLLVALMPTASTSQIFGFTECFEPITSNIYLRRVLSGEHQVVNRYLVDDLVKLGLWNTDLKNQILLNRGSIQAIEGIPKEIKSLYKTVWEISQKVVIDLAADRAPFIDQSQSMNLFIQDVSFSKLTSMHFYAWKKGLKTGMYYLRTRAAANAIQFSLDLSTIKKRERELESDEAQKKQRGESNDLIHDIYNTDIVSCNLKDPENCESCSA
;
A
#
# COMPACT_ATOMS: atom_id res chain seq x y z
N MET A 1 54.95 -13.21 24.84
CA MET A 1 55.06 -12.81 23.41
C MET A 1 54.71 -11.32 23.34
N GLY A 2 55.13 -10.60 22.29
CA GLY A 2 54.94 -9.14 22.23
C GLY A 2 53.48 -8.72 22.08
N THR A 3 53.18 -7.47 22.45
CA THR A 3 51.92 -6.79 22.11
C THR A 3 51.71 -6.81 20.58
N PRO A 4 50.46 -6.99 20.09
CA PRO A 4 50.17 -6.90 18.67
C PRO A 4 50.43 -5.47 18.18
N LEU A 5 51.21 -5.32 17.11
CA LEU A 5 51.37 -4.06 16.40
C LEU A 5 50.24 -3.96 15.36
N HIS A 6 49.40 -2.94 15.51
CA HIS A 6 48.34 -2.61 14.57
C HIS A 6 48.90 -1.66 13.50
N TYR A 7 48.41 -1.74 12.26
CA TYR A 7 48.94 -0.96 11.12
C TYR A 7 47.81 -0.29 10.32
N CYS A 8 48.06 0.93 9.84
CA CYS A 8 47.11 1.67 9.02
C CYS A 8 46.94 1.04 7.62
N ARG A 9 45.72 0.66 7.24
CA ARG A 9 45.45 0.00 5.94
C ARG A 9 45.84 0.80 4.68
N SER A 10 45.95 2.13 4.75
CA SER A 10 46.24 2.96 3.56
C SER A 10 47.73 3.28 3.35
N CYS A 11 48.58 3.16 4.38
CA CYS A 11 50.01 3.51 4.32
C CYS A 11 50.94 2.51 5.03
N ASN A 12 50.37 1.51 5.69
CA ASN A 12 51.05 0.41 6.39
C ASN A 12 52.07 0.82 7.48
N LEU A 13 51.85 2.00 8.09
CA LEU A 13 52.58 2.47 9.28
C LEU A 13 51.91 1.97 10.57
N PRO A 14 52.69 1.71 11.65
CA PRO A 14 52.15 1.23 12.91
C PRO A 14 51.30 2.30 13.62
N LEU A 15 50.34 1.83 14.42
CA LEU A 15 49.42 2.63 15.21
C LEU A 15 49.66 2.37 16.69
N GLU A 16 49.79 3.43 17.49
CA GLU A 16 49.71 3.34 18.95
C GLU A 16 48.24 3.39 19.39
N LEU A 17 47.87 2.55 20.36
CA LEU A 17 46.52 2.48 20.93
C LEU A 17 46.55 2.95 22.39
N ASP A 18 45.56 3.74 22.77
CA ASP A 18 45.42 4.28 24.12
C ASP A 18 44.89 3.24 25.14
N ASP A 19 45.19 3.49 26.42
CA ASP A 19 44.88 2.62 27.55
C ASP A 19 43.38 2.39 27.77
N SER A 20 42.52 3.30 27.28
CA SER A 20 41.06 3.15 27.26
C SER A 20 40.56 1.87 26.57
N LEU A 21 41.32 1.33 25.61
CA LEU A 21 40.97 0.13 24.84
C LEU A 21 41.36 -1.20 25.51
N LYS A 22 42.04 -1.18 26.67
CA LYS A 22 42.49 -2.39 27.41
C LYS A 22 41.36 -3.24 28.03
N SER A 23 40.10 -2.90 27.77
CA SER A 23 38.89 -3.57 28.29
C SER A 23 38.15 -4.43 27.24
N LEU A 24 38.66 -4.51 26.01
CA LEU A 24 38.04 -5.30 24.94
C LEU A 24 38.10 -6.81 25.20
N THR A 25 37.07 -7.54 24.77
CA THR A 25 37.03 -9.01 24.83
C THR A 25 37.74 -9.63 23.63
N PRO A 26 38.24 -10.88 23.69
CA PRO A 26 38.97 -11.51 22.58
C PRO A 26 38.16 -11.60 21.26
N ALA A 27 36.83 -11.64 21.34
CA ALA A 27 35.96 -11.58 20.16
C ALA A 27 35.96 -10.19 19.49
N LYS A 28 36.19 -9.11 20.24
CA LYS A 28 36.37 -7.75 19.72
C LYS A 28 37.80 -7.50 19.26
N GLU A 29 38.82 -8.06 19.92
CA GLU A 29 40.21 -8.03 19.41
C GLU A 29 40.31 -8.68 18.02
N ASN A 30 39.60 -9.78 17.79
CA ASN A 30 39.53 -10.45 16.48
C ASN A 30 38.86 -9.62 15.35
N LEU A 31 38.16 -8.54 15.67
CA LEU A 31 37.66 -7.59 14.65
C LEU A 31 38.74 -6.58 14.21
N LEU A 32 39.79 -6.38 15.02
CA LEU A 32 40.92 -5.50 14.73
C LEU A 32 42.04 -6.18 13.93
N THR A 33 41.99 -7.50 13.74
CA THR A 33 43.03 -8.33 13.11
C THR A 33 42.65 -8.90 11.74
N LEU A 34 41.94 -8.10 10.92
CA LEU A 34 41.52 -8.48 9.57
C LEU A 34 42.65 -8.48 8.52
N ASN A 35 43.47 -9.52 8.54
CA ASN A 35 44.31 -9.95 7.41
C ASN A 35 43.68 -11.15 6.70
N TYR A 36 43.05 -10.90 5.54
CA TYR A 36 42.50 -11.95 4.68
C TYR A 36 43.59 -12.54 3.79
N ALA A 37 43.95 -13.82 3.99
CA ALA A 37 44.17 -14.82 2.93
C ALA A 37 44.79 -16.13 3.46
N GLU A 38 43.98 -17.19 3.57
CA GLU A 38 44.43 -18.51 3.12
C GLU A 38 43.52 -18.96 1.97
N GLN A 39 44.09 -19.00 0.76
CA GLN A 39 43.58 -19.87 -0.31
C GLN A 39 44.25 -21.25 -0.19
N PRO A 40 43.68 -22.32 -0.79
CA PRO A 40 44.22 -23.67 -0.66
C PRO A 40 45.70 -23.77 -1.05
N SER A 41 46.44 -24.59 -0.29
CA SER A 41 47.91 -24.64 -0.35
C SER A 41 48.47 -25.07 -1.72
N PRO A 42 49.64 -24.55 -2.13
CA PRO A 42 50.31 -24.96 -3.35
C PRO A 42 50.86 -26.40 -3.27
N ILE A 43 51.09 -26.98 -4.45
CA ILE A 43 51.61 -28.35 -4.64
C ILE A 43 53.05 -28.47 -4.12
N ARG A 44 53.35 -29.62 -3.47
CA ARG A 44 54.71 -30.04 -3.08
C ARG A 44 55.66 -30.10 -4.29
N ILE A 45 56.93 -29.75 -4.06
CA ILE A 45 58.09 -30.65 -4.26
C ILE A 45 59.31 -30.06 -3.52
N GLU A 46 60.39 -30.85 -3.41
CA GLU A 46 61.39 -30.76 -2.35
C GLU A 46 62.67 -29.99 -2.74
N LYS A 47 63.62 -29.90 -1.80
CA LYS A 47 64.92 -29.22 -1.98
C LYS A 47 65.79 -29.95 -3.01
N GLY A 48 66.46 -29.22 -3.91
CA GLY A 48 67.40 -29.82 -4.86
C GLY A 48 68.35 -28.82 -5.54
N GLU A 49 69.58 -28.77 -5.01
CA GLU A 49 70.86 -28.45 -5.69
C GLU A 49 71.14 -27.04 -6.27
N GLU A 50 72.44 -26.74 -6.36
CA GLU A 50 73.03 -25.48 -6.83
C GLU A 50 73.52 -25.63 -8.27
N SER A 51 73.54 -24.56 -9.08
CA SER A 51 74.67 -24.32 -10.00
C SER A 51 74.72 -22.93 -10.66
N SER A 52 75.85 -22.26 -10.42
CA SER A 52 76.59 -21.39 -11.34
C SER A 52 75.93 -20.19 -12.06
N LYS A 53 76.48 -19.01 -11.71
CA LYS A 53 76.90 -17.92 -12.61
C LYS A 53 75.82 -17.04 -13.28
N SER A 54 75.71 -15.84 -12.72
CA SER A 54 75.28 -14.60 -13.40
C SER A 54 76.18 -14.26 -14.62
N PRO A 55 75.77 -13.32 -15.49
CA PRO A 55 76.12 -11.91 -15.22
C PRO A 55 75.14 -10.83 -15.74
N ILE A 56 75.53 -9.57 -15.49
CA ILE A 56 75.09 -8.28 -16.10
C ILE A 56 73.72 -7.71 -15.69
N HIS A 57 73.75 -6.41 -15.36
CA HIS A 57 72.59 -5.52 -15.37
C HIS A 57 72.04 -5.35 -16.79
N ASP A 58 70.73 -5.23 -16.96
CA ASP A 58 70.21 -4.19 -17.84
C ASP A 58 68.84 -3.70 -17.35
N ILE A 59 68.75 -2.40 -17.10
CA ILE A 59 67.49 -1.72 -16.82
C ILE A 59 67.01 -1.15 -18.17
N PRO A 60 65.77 -1.42 -18.63
CA PRO A 60 65.23 -0.79 -19.82
C PRO A 60 65.20 0.74 -19.66
N LYS A 61 66.22 1.41 -20.19
CA LYS A 61 66.28 2.88 -20.21
C LYS A 61 65.13 3.39 -21.08
N ILE A 62 64.43 4.41 -20.59
CA ILE A 62 63.45 5.15 -21.39
C ILE A 62 64.17 5.64 -22.66
N PRO A 63 63.62 5.40 -23.87
CA PRO A 63 64.27 5.86 -25.11
C PRO A 63 64.58 7.35 -25.04
N GLN A 64 65.83 7.71 -25.36
CA GLN A 64 66.32 9.07 -25.17
C GLN A 64 65.49 10.09 -25.97
N GLU A 65 65.02 9.70 -27.16
CA GLU A 65 64.05 10.45 -27.97
C GLU A 65 62.76 10.82 -27.21
N ARG A 66 62.21 9.94 -26.36
CA ARG A 66 61.03 10.27 -25.53
C ARG A 66 61.38 11.24 -24.41
N VAL A 67 62.57 11.12 -23.84
CA VAL A 67 63.06 12.04 -22.80
C VAL A 67 63.31 13.42 -23.38
N ASP A 68 63.77 13.50 -24.63
CA ASP A 68 64.11 14.75 -25.29
C ASP A 68 62.90 15.40 -25.98
N LEU A 69 61.98 14.65 -26.58
CA LEU A 69 60.64 15.14 -26.98
C LEU A 69 59.89 15.78 -25.79
N PHE A 70 59.99 15.17 -24.60
CA PHE A 70 59.38 15.73 -23.39
C PHE A 70 60.05 17.05 -22.95
N LYS A 71 61.37 17.21 -23.19
CA LYS A 71 62.08 18.48 -22.94
C LYS A 71 61.78 19.53 -24.00
N GLU A 72 61.67 19.19 -25.27
CA GLU A 72 61.26 20.10 -26.35
C GLU A 72 59.83 20.61 -26.13
N ALA A 73 58.91 19.73 -25.71
CA ALA A 73 57.54 20.11 -25.34
C ALA A 73 57.49 21.06 -24.12
N VAL A 74 58.42 20.93 -23.17
CA VAL A 74 58.53 21.81 -21.99
C VAL A 74 59.26 23.12 -22.30
N GLN A 75 60.24 23.13 -23.20
CA GLN A 75 61.00 24.34 -23.57
C GLN A 75 60.29 25.22 -24.60
N SER A 76 59.49 24.65 -25.50
CA SER A 76 58.87 25.39 -26.61
C SER A 76 57.80 26.41 -26.18
N ASN A 77 57.22 26.29 -24.97
CA ASN A 77 56.04 27.06 -24.57
C ASN A 77 56.32 28.31 -23.69
N SER A 78 57.51 28.92 -23.82
CA SER A 78 57.88 30.15 -23.09
C SER A 78 58.62 31.20 -23.95
N GLY A 79 58.16 31.44 -25.19
CA GLY A 79 58.93 32.12 -26.25
C GLY A 79 58.29 33.26 -27.09
N ARG A 80 57.44 34.13 -26.51
CA ARG A 80 57.03 35.48 -27.02
C ARG A 80 56.86 35.76 -28.55
N ARG A 81 55.62 36.20 -28.91
CA ARG A 81 55.27 37.22 -29.95
C ARG A 81 55.54 36.77 -31.43
N GLN A 82 54.98 37.41 -32.47
CA GLN A 82 54.40 38.76 -32.62
C GLN A 82 53.39 38.86 -33.80
N ALA A 83 52.56 39.91 -33.78
CA ALA A 83 51.96 40.64 -34.93
C ALA A 83 50.66 40.18 -35.64
N GLU A 84 49.89 41.22 -35.98
CA GLU A 84 49.03 41.43 -37.17
C GLU A 84 47.58 40.93 -37.29
N GLU A 85 46.82 41.70 -38.08
CA GLU A 85 45.35 41.72 -38.18
C GLU A 85 44.90 41.22 -39.57
N THR A 86 43.69 40.68 -39.70
CA THR A 86 42.65 41.32 -40.53
C THR A 86 41.25 40.67 -40.46
N LYS A 87 40.25 41.54 -40.30
CA LYS A 87 38.87 41.52 -40.85
C LYS A 87 38.26 40.20 -41.37
N TYR A 88 37.04 39.92 -40.89
CA TYR A 88 35.88 39.97 -41.78
C TYR A 88 34.69 40.67 -41.09
N ASP A 89 33.84 41.30 -41.89
CA ASP A 89 32.62 42.05 -41.50
C ASP A 89 31.39 41.36 -42.12
N ILE A 90 30.24 41.39 -41.45
CA ILE A 90 28.89 41.40 -42.06
C ILE A 90 27.93 42.15 -41.11
N SER A 91 27.94 43.47 -41.25
CA SER A 91 26.84 44.34 -40.86
C SER A 91 25.67 44.17 -41.86
N LYS A 92 24.64 43.40 -41.49
CA LYS A 92 23.29 43.40 -42.13
C LYS A 92 22.29 42.53 -41.35
N TYR A 93 21.49 43.14 -40.48
CA TYR A 93 20.05 43.39 -40.73
C TYR A 93 19.44 44.13 -39.55
N ASN A 94 18.92 45.33 -39.83
CA ASN A 94 17.92 46.02 -39.00
C ASN A 94 16.53 45.53 -39.50
N PRO A 95 15.45 45.55 -38.70
CA PRO A 95 14.80 46.85 -38.48
C PRO A 95 14.10 47.07 -37.13
N SER A 96 14.07 48.35 -36.75
CA SER A 96 12.95 49.06 -36.08
C SER A 96 12.27 48.43 -34.85
N THR A 97 12.53 49.01 -33.69
CA THR A 97 11.43 49.42 -32.80
C THR A 97 10.89 50.79 -33.24
N SER A 98 9.59 51.03 -33.05
CA SER A 98 8.96 52.34 -33.24
C SER A 98 8.03 52.62 -32.05
N THR A 99 8.50 53.44 -31.11
CA THR A 99 7.65 54.11 -30.12
C THR A 99 6.93 55.29 -30.77
N GLU A 100 5.65 55.52 -30.48
CA GLU A 100 5.17 56.85 -30.03
C GLU A 100 3.67 56.92 -29.63
N SER A 101 3.43 57.12 -28.33
CA SER A 101 2.57 58.18 -27.74
C SER A 101 1.03 58.24 -27.93
N VAL A 102 0.42 59.21 -27.21
CA VAL A 102 -0.98 59.71 -27.23
C VAL A 102 -2.08 58.85 -26.55
N GLU A 103 -1.94 58.66 -25.23
CA GLU A 103 -2.63 59.44 -24.17
C GLU A 103 -4.13 59.86 -24.31
N ILE A 104 -4.82 60.03 -23.16
CA ILE A 104 -6.12 60.73 -22.91
C ILE A 104 -7.39 59.91 -23.31
N ASN A 105 -8.46 59.71 -22.50
CA ASN A 105 -8.95 60.42 -21.30
C ASN A 105 -9.74 59.55 -20.24
N SER A 106 -9.89 60.15 -19.06
CA SER A 106 -10.83 59.96 -17.92
C SER A 106 -12.04 58.99 -17.96
N SER A 107 -12.36 58.34 -16.81
CA SER A 107 -13.43 58.82 -15.88
C SER A 107 -13.75 57.91 -14.67
N SER A 108 -14.14 58.53 -13.52
CA SER A 108 -14.67 57.92 -12.27
C SER A 108 -13.73 56.98 -11.47
N ASN A 109 -13.75 56.90 -10.13
CA ASN A 109 -14.40 57.74 -9.10
C ASN A 109 -13.52 57.79 -7.82
N LYS A 110 -13.61 58.87 -7.03
CA LYS A 110 -12.92 59.03 -5.73
C LYS A 110 -13.87 59.52 -4.64
N HIS A 111 -13.79 58.95 -3.43
CA HIS A 111 -14.07 59.54 -2.11
C HIS A 111 -13.67 58.46 -1.05
N SER A 112 -12.60 58.59 -0.22
CA SER A 112 -12.37 59.49 0.96
C SER A 112 -13.06 58.96 2.24
N PHE A 113 -12.58 59.00 3.50
CA PHE A 113 -11.59 59.79 4.30
C PHE A 113 -11.32 59.01 5.65
N VAL A 114 -10.32 59.19 6.53
CA VAL A 114 -8.89 59.63 6.61
C VAL A 114 -8.22 58.73 7.71
N TYR A 115 -6.90 58.69 7.99
CA TYR A 115 -6.10 59.58 8.88
C TYR A 115 -4.63 59.08 8.82
N LEU A 116 -3.63 59.90 8.44
CA LEU A 116 -2.71 60.74 9.25
C LEU A 116 -1.51 60.02 9.91
N ASP A 117 -0.40 60.76 9.97
CA ASP A 117 0.88 60.48 10.66
C ASP A 117 1.37 61.80 11.32
N ASP A 118 2.53 61.78 11.97
CA ASP A 118 3.25 62.83 12.71
C ASP A 118 2.74 63.21 14.12
N LYS A 119 3.38 62.56 15.11
CA LYS A 119 4.18 63.11 16.23
C LYS A 119 3.63 64.17 17.23
N GLN A 120 4.17 64.03 18.45
CA GLN A 120 4.26 64.97 19.58
C GLN A 120 2.96 65.33 20.34
N TYR A 121 2.95 65.01 21.63
CA TYR A 121 2.76 66.04 22.68
C TYR A 121 3.49 65.65 23.98
N ASN A 122 3.92 66.70 24.68
CA ASN A 122 4.74 66.81 25.90
C ASN A 122 4.51 65.76 27.02
N HIS A 123 5.48 65.37 27.85
CA HIS A 123 6.31 66.17 28.79
C HIS A 123 5.52 67.03 29.79
N SER A 124 5.29 66.52 31.01
CA SER A 124 5.47 67.31 32.23
C SER A 124 5.67 66.42 33.46
N ASP A 125 6.30 67.00 34.50
CA ASP A 125 6.16 66.72 35.93
C ASP A 125 6.53 65.34 36.54
N PHE A 126 7.02 65.27 37.79
CA PHE A 126 7.98 66.10 38.54
C PHE A 126 8.38 65.29 39.79
N ASP A 127 9.65 65.39 40.21
CA ASP A 127 10.25 65.12 41.52
C ASP A 127 9.55 64.25 42.62
N HIS A 128 10.24 63.15 42.93
CA HIS A 128 10.84 62.86 44.25
C HIS A 128 10.10 62.25 45.48
N TYR A 129 10.82 61.24 46.01
CA TYR A 129 11.02 60.87 47.42
C TYR A 129 9.90 60.13 48.18
N SER A 130 10.29 59.60 49.34
CA SER A 130 10.02 58.20 49.74
C SER A 130 9.72 58.03 51.25
N ASP A 131 9.99 56.82 51.76
CA ASP A 131 10.15 56.44 53.18
C ASP A 131 8.85 55.97 53.89
N GLU A 132 8.83 54.91 54.71
CA GLU A 132 9.88 53.94 55.08
C GLU A 132 9.31 52.60 55.64
N MET A 133 10.21 51.71 56.12
CA MET A 133 10.00 50.53 57.02
C MET A 133 10.02 49.10 56.42
N LEU A 134 11.23 48.58 56.18
CA LEU A 134 11.84 47.36 56.79
C LEU A 134 10.95 46.12 57.08
N GLN A 135 11.31 44.88 56.71
CA GLN A 135 12.47 44.12 57.24
C GLN A 135 12.86 42.85 56.42
N ASN A 136 14.16 42.54 56.37
CA ASN A 136 14.86 41.22 56.26
C ASN A 136 14.57 40.26 55.06
N GLY A 137 15.63 39.68 54.43
CA GLY A 137 15.44 38.65 53.37
C GLY A 137 16.66 37.88 52.80
N ASN A 138 17.85 38.47 52.68
CA ASN A 138 19.13 37.87 52.19
C ASN A 138 19.31 37.49 50.69
N ASN A 139 20.59 37.57 50.28
CA ASN A 139 21.27 36.84 49.19
C ASN A 139 21.11 37.25 47.70
N SER A 140 21.50 38.50 47.45
CA SER A 140 22.54 38.89 46.47
C SER A 140 22.26 38.86 44.95
N PRO A 141 22.91 39.75 44.15
CA PRO A 141 22.28 40.20 42.89
C PRO A 141 23.11 39.97 41.61
N ASN A 142 22.40 39.66 40.53
CA ASN A 142 22.84 40.00 39.17
C ASN A 142 22.73 41.52 38.95
N VAL A 143 23.86 42.22 38.75
CA VAL A 143 23.89 43.48 37.98
C VAL A 143 25.16 43.51 37.12
N VAL A 144 24.98 43.53 35.80
CA VAL A 144 26.07 43.64 34.82
C VAL A 144 26.61 45.07 34.79
N ARG A 145 27.93 45.22 34.72
CA ARG A 145 28.58 46.42 34.15
C ARG A 145 29.17 46.05 32.78
N PRO A 146 28.98 46.87 31.74
CA PRO A 146 29.51 46.57 30.41
C PRO A 146 31.04 46.73 30.39
N PHE A 147 31.75 45.69 29.97
CA PHE A 147 33.15 45.77 29.58
C PHE A 147 33.30 45.91 28.07
N ARG A 148 34.46 46.45 27.63
CA ARG A 148 34.59 47.13 26.34
C ARG A 148 35.08 46.21 25.22
N SER A 149 34.71 46.58 23.99
CA SER A 149 35.12 45.97 22.72
C SER A 149 36.62 46.11 22.36
N GLU A 150 37.50 46.19 23.37
CA GLU A 150 38.94 46.40 23.24
C GLU A 150 39.72 45.16 23.71
N GLU A 151 39.22 44.41 24.69
CA GLU A 151 39.89 43.21 25.24
C GLU A 151 39.98 42.05 24.23
N ILE A 152 39.02 41.96 23.31
CA ILE A 152 39.01 40.95 22.22
C ILE A 152 40.20 41.15 21.26
N LYS A 153 40.71 42.38 21.07
CA LYS A 153 41.87 42.65 20.20
C LYS A 153 43.19 42.17 20.80
N ASP A 154 43.25 42.04 22.12
CA ASP A 154 44.42 41.51 22.85
C ASP A 154 44.42 39.98 22.89
N LEU A 155 43.24 39.34 22.91
CA LEU A 155 43.08 37.89 22.78
C LEU A 155 43.60 37.35 21.45
N VAL A 156 43.37 38.06 20.35
CA VAL A 156 43.84 37.65 19.00
C VAL A 156 45.36 37.78 18.83
N ASN A 157 46.04 38.61 19.63
CA ASN A 157 47.46 38.95 19.45
C ASN A 157 48.44 38.27 20.42
N LYS A 158 47.96 37.50 21.41
CA LYS A 158 48.84 36.70 22.28
C LYS A 158 49.10 35.33 21.67
N LYS A 159 50.38 34.96 21.55
CA LYS A 159 50.81 33.59 21.26
C LYS A 159 50.48 32.69 22.47
N SER A 160 49.28 32.13 22.49
CA SER A 160 48.91 31.11 23.49
C SER A 160 49.40 29.72 23.09
N ASN A 161 49.26 28.76 24.01
CA ASN A 161 50.09 27.56 24.05
C ASN A 161 49.48 26.38 23.29
N ILE A 162 50.29 25.35 22.99
CA ILE A 162 49.87 24.17 22.20
C ILE A 162 48.64 23.47 22.80
N SER A 163 48.48 23.41 24.13
CA SER A 163 47.32 22.79 24.79
C SER A 163 45.96 23.35 24.36
N GLU A 164 45.80 24.67 24.26
CA GLU A 164 44.51 25.30 23.92
C GLU A 164 44.07 24.97 22.49
N ARG A 165 45.04 24.72 21.58
CA ARG A 165 44.77 24.25 20.23
C ARG A 165 44.37 22.78 20.16
N VAL A 166 44.86 21.94 21.07
CA VAL A 166 44.45 20.53 21.17
C VAL A 166 43.01 20.44 21.66
N GLU A 167 42.68 21.13 22.75
CA GLU A 167 41.32 21.15 23.32
C GLU A 167 40.27 21.72 22.32
N SER A 168 40.67 22.69 21.50
CA SER A 168 39.84 23.22 20.40
C SER A 168 39.64 22.21 19.26
N LEU A 169 40.63 21.35 18.99
CA LEU A 169 40.55 20.32 17.94
C LEU A 169 39.71 19.12 18.39
N GLU A 170 39.78 18.69 19.65
CA GLU A 170 38.91 17.64 20.21
C GLU A 170 37.43 18.00 20.08
N LYS A 171 37.06 19.25 20.41
CA LYS A 171 35.67 19.74 20.28
C LYS A 171 35.18 19.69 18.83
N ILE A 172 36.02 20.08 17.86
CA ILE A 172 35.68 19.99 16.42
C ILE A 172 35.60 18.53 15.96
N PHE A 173 36.50 17.66 16.42
CA PHE A 173 36.52 16.24 16.06
C PHE A 173 35.25 15.51 16.56
N ASN A 174 34.83 15.77 17.79
CA ASN A 174 33.61 15.21 18.36
C ASN A 174 32.34 15.67 17.60
N ILE A 175 32.25 16.96 17.23
CA ILE A 175 31.13 17.49 16.43
C ILE A 175 31.02 16.82 15.06
N ILE A 176 32.14 16.46 14.44
CA ILE A 176 32.17 15.77 13.14
C ILE A 176 31.81 14.28 13.29
N SER A 177 32.31 13.62 14.35
CA SER A 177 32.06 12.20 14.64
C SER A 177 30.57 11.91 14.85
N MET A 178 29.84 12.77 15.58
CA MET A 178 28.42 12.58 15.90
C MET A 178 27.46 12.66 14.71
N LYS A 179 27.94 12.82 13.45
CA LYS A 179 27.07 12.98 12.27
C LYS A 179 27.17 11.87 11.21
N TYR A 180 28.06 10.89 11.37
CA TYR A 180 28.19 9.76 10.43
C TYR A 180 28.68 8.47 11.12
N GLU A 181 27.84 7.43 11.21
CA GLU A 181 28.24 6.10 11.68
C GLU A 181 29.07 5.32 10.63
N ILE A 182 30.32 5.74 10.37
CA ILE A 182 31.34 4.88 9.71
C ILE A 182 32.72 5.12 10.36
N ASP A 183 33.09 4.26 11.31
CA ASP A 183 34.42 4.27 11.95
C ASP A 183 35.53 3.76 11.01
N TYR A 184 36.47 4.63 10.64
CA TYR A 184 37.82 4.23 10.22
C TYR A 184 38.88 5.24 10.67
N PRO A 185 39.90 4.84 11.46
CA PRO A 185 40.94 5.76 11.94
C PRO A 185 41.92 6.14 10.83
N VAL A 186 42.05 7.45 10.59
CA VAL A 186 43.01 8.05 9.64
C VAL A 186 44.23 8.56 10.39
N CYS A 187 45.44 8.23 9.93
CA CYS A 187 46.67 8.67 10.61
C CYS A 187 46.97 10.17 10.40
N SER A 188 47.78 10.73 11.30
CA SER A 188 48.19 12.14 11.34
C SER A 188 48.71 12.68 9.99
N ASP A 189 49.53 11.91 9.28
CA ASP A 189 50.10 12.32 7.98
C ASP A 189 49.05 12.37 6.85
N CYS A 190 48.03 11.51 6.90
CA CYS A 190 46.91 11.56 5.96
C CYS A 190 46.01 12.78 6.25
N ALA A 191 45.75 13.08 7.53
CA ALA A 191 45.03 14.28 7.94
C ALA A 191 45.79 15.57 7.54
N ASN A 192 47.11 15.61 7.78
CA ASN A 192 47.97 16.73 7.34
C ASN A 192 47.95 16.92 5.82
N THR A 193 47.92 15.82 5.05
CA THR A 193 47.83 15.85 3.58
C THR A 193 46.51 16.45 3.11
N LEU A 194 45.39 16.08 3.74
CA LEU A 194 44.06 16.64 3.45
C LEU A 194 44.01 18.15 3.72
N VAL A 195 44.58 18.59 4.85
CA VAL A 195 44.70 20.03 5.19
C VAL A 195 45.57 20.80 4.18
N GLN A 196 46.65 20.20 3.67
CA GLN A 196 47.45 20.81 2.59
C GLN A 196 46.67 20.93 1.27
N GLN A 197 45.88 19.93 0.91
CA GLN A 197 45.02 19.98 -0.30
C GLN A 197 43.96 21.08 -0.20
N MET A 198 43.26 21.18 0.94
CA MET A 198 42.27 22.26 1.15
C MET A 198 42.92 23.65 1.10
N LYS A 199 44.12 23.81 1.67
CA LYS A 199 44.89 25.06 1.60
C LYS A 199 45.30 25.43 0.17
N HIS A 200 45.74 24.45 -0.62
CA HIS A 200 46.07 24.66 -2.03
C HIS A 200 44.85 25.09 -2.86
N HIS A 201 43.67 24.57 -2.55
CA HIS A 201 42.42 24.96 -3.20
C HIS A 201 42.03 26.42 -2.87
N TYR A 202 42.14 26.82 -1.59
CA TYR A 202 41.94 28.20 -1.14
C TYR A 202 42.92 29.20 -1.79
N ASP A 203 44.21 28.84 -1.90
CA ASP A 203 45.24 29.66 -2.55
C ASP A 203 45.06 29.75 -4.09
N THR A 204 44.21 28.89 -4.67
CA THR A 204 43.84 28.92 -6.09
C THR A 204 42.67 29.86 -6.32
N LEU A 205 41.59 29.71 -5.55
CA LEU A 205 40.40 30.60 -5.60
C LEU A 205 40.74 32.08 -5.36
N ASN A 206 41.69 32.37 -4.46
CA ASN A 206 42.16 33.75 -4.26
C ASN A 206 42.88 34.33 -5.49
N LYS A 207 43.57 33.52 -6.30
CA LYS A 207 44.22 34.00 -7.54
C LYS A 207 43.20 34.30 -8.63
N GLU A 208 42.15 33.50 -8.74
CA GLU A 208 41.06 33.71 -9.69
C GLU A 208 40.29 35.02 -9.37
N LYS A 209 39.98 35.24 -8.09
CA LYS A 209 39.46 36.52 -7.57
C LYS A 209 40.34 37.71 -7.97
N ASP A 210 41.65 37.56 -7.85
CA ASP A 210 42.63 38.62 -8.18
C ASP A 210 42.72 38.91 -9.70
N VAL A 211 42.51 37.90 -10.54
CA VAL A 211 42.35 38.04 -12.00
C VAL A 211 41.04 38.76 -12.33
N TYR A 212 39.93 38.37 -11.68
CA TYR A 212 38.61 39.00 -11.87
C TYR A 212 38.62 40.48 -11.49
N MET A 213 39.27 40.83 -10.37
CA MET A 213 39.44 42.22 -9.94
C MET A 213 40.34 43.04 -10.88
N LYS A 214 41.32 42.42 -11.55
CA LYS A 214 42.12 43.07 -12.61
C LYS A 214 41.32 43.26 -13.90
N PHE A 215 40.41 42.35 -14.23
CA PHE A 215 39.47 42.49 -15.36
C PHE A 215 38.49 43.64 -15.14
N LEU A 216 37.86 43.74 -13.95
CA LEU A 216 36.98 44.85 -13.57
C LEU A 216 37.66 46.22 -13.61
N LYS A 217 38.92 46.32 -13.16
CA LYS A 217 39.74 47.56 -13.27
C LYS A 217 40.12 47.92 -14.72
N LYS A 218 40.02 46.98 -15.66
CA LYS A 218 40.29 47.22 -17.09
C LYS A 218 39.03 47.69 -17.84
N LEU A 219 37.85 47.25 -17.41
CA LEU A 219 36.55 47.74 -17.92
C LEU A 219 36.26 49.19 -17.49
N THR A 220 36.63 49.55 -16.26
CA THR A 220 36.38 50.89 -15.70
C THR A 220 37.28 52.01 -16.24
N SER A 221 38.29 51.70 -17.06
CA SER A 221 39.25 52.68 -17.59
C SER A 221 39.05 53.06 -19.06
N GLN A 222 37.99 52.59 -19.73
CA GLN A 222 37.79 52.80 -21.18
C GLN A 222 36.58 53.64 -21.60
N ASN A 223 35.70 54.07 -20.68
CA ASN A 223 34.52 54.88 -21.02
C ASN A 223 34.49 56.21 -20.24
N GLY A 224 34.41 57.33 -20.98
CA GLY A 224 34.19 58.66 -20.42
C GLY A 224 32.73 58.92 -20.01
N PRO A 225 32.46 59.95 -19.20
CA PRO A 225 31.14 60.17 -18.61
C PRO A 225 30.11 60.71 -19.61
N ASN A 226 28.91 60.13 -19.62
CA ASN A 226 27.70 60.74 -20.16
C ASN A 226 26.74 61.04 -19.00
N VAL A 227 26.47 62.32 -18.77
CA VAL A 227 25.97 62.86 -17.49
C VAL A 227 24.54 62.42 -17.14
N GLU A 228 23.68 62.17 -18.14
CA GLU A 228 22.29 61.76 -17.87
C GLU A 228 22.19 60.39 -17.19
N LYS A 229 22.98 59.39 -17.64
CA LYS A 229 22.98 58.06 -17.02
C LYS A 229 23.49 58.09 -15.58
N THR A 230 24.44 58.96 -15.26
CA THR A 230 24.98 59.11 -13.90
C THR A 230 23.88 59.54 -12.92
N ASN A 231 22.99 60.45 -13.31
CA ASN A 231 21.88 60.89 -12.46
C ASN A 231 20.81 59.82 -12.28
N GLN A 232 20.52 59.02 -13.32
CA GLN A 232 19.57 57.91 -13.21
C GLN A 232 20.11 56.83 -12.24
N SER A 233 21.34 56.39 -12.44
CA SER A 233 22.00 55.42 -11.53
C SER A 233 22.20 55.96 -10.11
N LEU A 234 22.21 57.28 -9.88
CA LEU A 234 22.23 57.86 -8.53
C LEU A 234 20.89 57.70 -7.80
N ASN A 235 19.77 57.73 -8.52
CA ASN A 235 18.45 57.46 -7.96
C ASN A 235 18.24 55.95 -7.76
N ASP A 236 18.73 55.12 -8.68
CA ASP A 236 18.71 53.67 -8.52
C ASP A 236 19.57 53.23 -7.32
N LEU A 237 20.74 53.85 -7.10
CA LEU A 237 21.57 53.64 -5.90
C LEU A 237 20.87 54.05 -4.60
N LYS A 238 20.03 55.10 -4.61
CA LYS A 238 19.24 55.47 -3.42
C LYS A 238 18.18 54.42 -3.09
N LYS A 239 17.44 53.95 -4.11
CA LYS A 239 16.48 52.85 -3.92
C LYS A 239 17.15 51.57 -3.43
N LEU A 240 18.32 51.22 -3.99
CA LEU A 240 19.09 50.07 -3.53
C LEU A 240 19.57 50.23 -2.09
N GLY A 241 19.87 51.45 -1.63
CA GLY A 241 20.15 51.73 -0.21
C GLY A 241 18.92 51.60 0.69
N GLU A 242 17.75 52.07 0.25
CA GLU A 242 16.47 51.90 0.95
C GLU A 242 16.06 50.40 1.03
N GLU A 243 16.33 49.62 -0.03
CA GLU A 243 16.15 48.17 -0.07
C GLU A 243 17.19 47.43 0.78
N GLU A 244 18.46 47.87 0.80
CA GLU A 244 19.52 47.32 1.66
C GLU A 244 19.19 47.54 3.15
N GLU A 245 18.75 48.73 3.54
CA GLU A 245 18.31 49.03 4.91
C GLU A 245 17.07 48.21 5.31
N ALA A 246 16.10 48.03 4.40
CA ALA A 246 14.94 47.15 4.63
C ALA A 246 15.31 45.66 4.75
N ILE A 247 16.34 45.20 4.03
CA ILE A 247 16.87 43.83 4.14
C ILE A 247 17.68 43.65 5.44
N LEU A 248 18.51 44.63 5.82
CA LEU A 248 19.27 44.60 7.08
C LEU A 248 18.35 44.56 8.30
N ASN A 249 17.26 45.34 8.30
CA ASN A 249 16.26 45.29 9.37
C ASN A 249 15.58 43.91 9.45
N LYS A 250 15.26 43.27 8.32
CA LYS A 250 14.74 41.90 8.29
C LYS A 250 15.74 40.85 8.78
N ILE A 251 17.02 41.00 8.44
CA ILE A 251 18.08 40.13 8.96
C ILE A 251 18.16 40.28 10.48
N SER A 252 18.09 41.50 11.02
CA SER A 252 18.06 41.74 12.47
C SER A 252 16.85 41.11 13.16
N GLU A 253 15.64 41.20 12.57
CA GLU A 253 14.45 40.50 13.10
C GLU A 253 14.60 38.98 13.06
N GLU A 254 15.22 38.43 12.02
CA GLU A 254 15.38 36.97 11.89
C GLU A 254 16.52 36.44 12.77
N ASP A 255 17.57 37.23 13.00
CA ASP A 255 18.63 36.94 13.98
C ASP A 255 18.08 36.94 15.42
N GLU A 256 17.17 37.87 15.77
CA GLU A 256 16.48 37.84 17.07
C GLU A 256 15.60 36.60 17.23
N LYS A 257 14.86 36.19 16.17
CA LYS A 257 14.09 34.93 16.16
C LYS A 257 15.02 33.72 16.28
N HIS A 258 16.15 33.70 15.58
CA HIS A 258 17.11 32.60 15.64
C HIS A 258 17.77 32.50 17.02
N LEU A 259 18.04 33.62 17.69
CA LEU A 259 18.52 33.66 19.07
C LEU A 259 17.47 33.13 20.05
N ALA A 260 16.20 33.49 19.88
CA ALA A 260 15.10 32.95 20.68
C ALA A 260 14.93 31.43 20.47
N LEU A 261 14.97 30.97 19.21
CA LEU A 261 14.85 29.55 18.87
C LEU A 261 16.04 28.73 19.38
N ASN A 262 17.26 29.27 19.32
CA ASN A 262 18.44 28.62 19.91
C ASN A 262 18.28 28.44 21.44
N LYS A 263 17.67 29.41 22.13
CA LYS A 263 17.40 29.29 23.57
C LYS A 263 16.30 28.27 23.89
N GLU A 264 15.26 28.18 23.05
CA GLU A 264 14.25 27.12 23.15
C GLU A 264 14.87 25.73 22.91
N ILE A 265 15.84 25.62 22.00
CA ILE A 265 16.63 24.41 21.78
C ILE A 265 17.51 24.09 23.00
N GLU A 266 18.22 25.06 23.61
CA GLU A 266 18.99 24.83 24.85
C GLU A 266 18.10 24.35 26.00
N GLU A 267 16.89 24.90 26.16
CA GLU A 267 15.93 24.47 27.18
C GLU A 267 15.42 23.03 26.91
N LEU A 268 15.15 22.68 25.65
CA LEU A 268 14.75 21.32 25.23
C LEU A 268 15.89 20.30 25.32
N GLU A 269 17.14 20.67 25.02
CA GLU A 269 18.31 19.80 25.19
C GLU A 269 18.55 19.47 26.67
N LEU A 270 18.26 20.41 27.58
CA LEU A 270 18.37 20.21 29.02
C LEU A 270 17.25 19.31 29.56
N GLU A 271 16.01 19.48 29.08
CA GLU A 271 14.91 18.53 29.37
C GLU A 271 15.21 17.13 28.80
N LEU A 272 15.81 17.03 27.61
CA LEU A 272 16.25 15.77 27.01
C LEU A 272 17.37 15.10 27.83
N GLN A 273 18.31 15.86 28.40
CA GLN A 273 19.30 15.30 29.34
C GLN A 273 18.66 14.78 30.62
N GLU A 274 17.67 15.48 31.19
CA GLU A 274 16.90 14.96 32.32
C GLU A 274 16.14 13.68 31.97
N LEU A 275 15.49 13.63 30.80
CA LEU A 275 14.75 12.45 30.33
C LEU A 275 15.68 11.26 30.08
N ASN A 276 16.82 11.46 29.41
CA ASN A 276 17.85 10.42 29.23
C ASN A 276 18.40 9.92 30.58
N THR A 277 18.55 10.80 31.57
CA THR A 277 18.98 10.41 32.93
C THR A 277 17.91 9.58 33.65
N LYS A 278 16.64 9.98 33.53
CA LYS A 278 15.48 9.22 34.05
C LYS A 278 15.35 7.86 33.36
N GLU A 279 15.59 7.79 32.05
CA GLU A 279 15.60 6.53 31.30
C GLU A 279 16.78 5.63 31.70
N GLN A 280 18.00 6.16 31.89
CA GLN A 280 19.12 5.35 32.39
C GLN A 280 18.86 4.78 33.80
N ILE A 281 18.24 5.57 34.69
CA ILE A 281 17.81 5.09 36.01
C ILE A 281 16.74 4.00 35.86
N PHE A 282 15.71 4.22 35.03
CA PHE A 282 14.66 3.24 34.77
C PHE A 282 15.20 1.95 34.12
N VAL A 283 16.18 2.04 33.23
CA VAL A 283 16.86 0.89 32.63
C VAL A 283 17.71 0.15 33.67
N LEU A 284 18.37 0.84 34.60
CA LEU A 284 19.08 0.19 35.71
C LEU A 284 18.13 -0.50 36.69
N GLU A 285 17.01 0.15 37.04
CA GLU A 285 15.95 -0.45 37.87
C GLU A 285 15.29 -1.64 37.16
N LYS A 286 14.98 -1.52 35.87
CA LYS A 286 14.47 -2.61 35.02
C LYS A 286 15.46 -3.76 34.95
N ASN A 287 16.74 -3.50 34.69
CA ASN A 287 17.77 -4.54 34.60
C ASN A 287 17.96 -5.24 35.96
N LYS A 288 17.86 -4.50 37.08
CA LYS A 288 17.86 -5.08 38.43
C LYS A 288 16.61 -5.93 38.67
N PHE A 289 15.43 -5.47 38.25
CA PHE A 289 14.19 -6.22 38.37
C PHE A 289 14.17 -7.45 37.45
N GLU A 290 14.74 -7.36 36.25
CA GLU A 290 14.95 -8.51 35.37
C GLU A 290 15.97 -9.49 35.96
N LEU A 291 17.02 -9.04 36.65
CA LEU A 291 17.96 -9.92 37.35
C LEU A 291 17.32 -10.60 38.57
N GLU A 292 16.58 -9.86 39.41
CA GLU A 292 15.81 -10.41 40.53
C GLU A 292 14.72 -11.38 40.02
N MET A 293 14.09 -11.07 38.88
CA MET A 293 13.16 -11.97 38.20
C MET A 293 13.88 -13.19 37.62
N GLN A 294 15.11 -13.06 37.12
CA GLN A 294 15.92 -14.18 36.61
C GLN A 294 16.31 -15.13 37.76
N GLU A 295 16.75 -14.60 38.90
CA GLU A 295 17.01 -15.39 40.11
C GLU A 295 15.71 -16.05 40.63
N LYS A 296 14.57 -15.35 40.57
CA LYS A 296 13.25 -15.94 40.89
C LYS A 296 12.80 -17.00 39.88
N LEU A 297 13.16 -16.87 38.60
CA LEU A 297 12.91 -17.87 37.57
C LEU A 297 13.79 -19.11 37.76
N ASP A 298 15.05 -18.94 38.17
CA ASP A 298 15.95 -20.05 38.54
C ASP A 298 15.54 -20.72 39.87
N GLU A 299 14.87 -20.02 40.79
CA GLU A 299 14.14 -20.64 41.90
C GLU A 299 12.88 -21.39 41.42
N LEU A 300 12.18 -20.89 40.39
CA LEU A 300 10.99 -21.52 39.80
C LEU A 300 11.30 -22.74 38.90
N ASP A 301 12.48 -22.84 38.29
CA ASP A 301 12.89 -24.02 37.49
C ASP A 301 13.16 -25.27 38.38
N ARG A 302 12.88 -25.16 39.71
CA ARG A 302 12.80 -26.26 40.69
C ARG A 302 11.40 -26.89 40.82
N LEU A 303 10.60 -26.89 39.75
CA LEU A 303 9.35 -27.65 39.68
C LEU A 303 9.67 -29.16 39.64
N ASP A 304 9.05 -29.94 40.53
CA ASP A 304 9.44 -31.32 40.82
C ASP A 304 9.12 -32.24 39.61
N GLY A 305 10.14 -32.50 38.80
CA GLY A 305 10.08 -33.38 37.64
C GLY A 305 9.52 -32.75 36.35
N TYR A 306 9.37 -31.43 36.26
CA TYR A 306 8.83 -30.76 35.06
C TYR A 306 9.63 -29.51 34.68
N ARG A 307 9.84 -29.30 33.38
CA ARG A 307 10.42 -28.07 32.82
C ARG A 307 9.56 -27.51 31.71
N LEU A 308 9.24 -26.22 31.75
CA LEU A 308 8.56 -25.52 30.66
C LEU A 308 9.59 -24.96 29.68
N ILE A 309 9.33 -25.08 28.37
CA ILE A 309 10.13 -24.45 27.33
C ILE A 309 9.20 -23.63 26.42
N PRO A 310 9.18 -22.29 26.57
CA PRO A 310 8.39 -21.42 25.70
C PRO A 310 9.04 -21.32 24.30
N MET A 311 8.24 -21.58 23.26
CA MET A 311 8.62 -21.44 21.84
C MET A 311 7.38 -21.01 21.02
N GLY A 312 6.69 -19.96 21.50
CA GLY A 312 5.47 -19.45 20.89
C GLY A 312 4.42 -20.55 20.65
N SER A 313 3.94 -20.66 19.42
CA SER A 313 2.96 -21.66 18.94
C SER A 313 3.42 -23.13 19.00
N THR A 314 4.65 -23.41 19.44
CA THR A 314 5.20 -24.77 19.60
C THR A 314 5.81 -25.04 20.98
N SER A 315 5.41 -24.26 21.98
CA SER A 315 5.84 -24.41 23.37
C SER A 315 5.65 -25.84 23.90
N ARG A 316 6.50 -26.29 24.82
CA ARG A 316 6.57 -27.70 25.22
C ARG A 316 6.89 -27.89 26.70
N ILE A 317 6.37 -28.97 27.27
CA ILE A 317 6.67 -29.42 28.64
C ILE A 317 7.61 -30.63 28.54
N GLU A 318 8.71 -30.59 29.28
CA GLU A 318 9.60 -31.73 29.46
C GLU A 318 9.36 -32.35 30.85
N LYS A 319 8.87 -33.59 30.88
CA LYS A 319 8.60 -34.36 32.09
C LYS A 319 9.72 -35.36 32.35
N PHE A 320 10.29 -35.30 33.55
CA PHE A 320 11.44 -36.07 34.01
C PHE A 320 11.01 -37.11 35.04
N THR A 321 10.64 -38.31 34.59
CA THR A 321 10.22 -39.41 35.46
C THR A 321 11.40 -40.33 35.79
N LYS A 322 11.63 -40.60 37.07
CA LYS A 322 12.68 -41.53 37.53
C LYS A 322 12.15 -42.96 37.46
N ASP A 323 12.77 -43.81 36.65
CA ASP A 323 12.41 -45.23 36.55
C ASP A 323 12.79 -45.96 37.85
N LEU A 324 11.76 -46.49 38.53
CA LEU A 324 11.89 -47.22 39.80
C LEU A 324 12.67 -48.53 39.69
N LYS A 325 12.90 -49.07 38.48
CA LYS A 325 13.66 -50.31 38.27
C LYS A 325 15.13 -50.09 37.89
N SER A 326 15.45 -49.03 37.14
CA SER A 326 16.84 -48.74 36.71
C SER A 326 17.49 -47.53 37.39
N GLY A 327 16.74 -46.73 38.14
CA GLY A 327 17.20 -45.51 38.80
C GLY A 327 17.48 -44.34 37.84
N LYS A 328 17.46 -44.55 36.52
CA LYS A 328 17.65 -43.51 35.51
C LYS A 328 16.46 -42.56 35.46
N VAL A 329 16.74 -41.29 35.20
CA VAL A 329 15.72 -40.29 34.86
C VAL A 329 15.41 -40.40 33.37
N VAL A 330 14.17 -40.72 33.04
CA VAL A 330 13.64 -40.77 31.68
C VAL A 330 12.95 -39.45 31.38
N LYS A 331 13.47 -38.74 30.38
CA LYS A 331 12.88 -37.50 29.85
C LYS A 331 11.83 -37.83 28.79
N SER A 332 10.66 -37.22 28.93
CA SER A 332 9.57 -37.26 27.95
C SER A 332 9.19 -35.82 27.57
N THR A 333 9.03 -35.54 26.27
CA THR A 333 8.75 -34.19 25.77
C THR A 333 7.35 -34.14 25.18
N ILE A 334 6.48 -33.34 25.79
CA ILE A 334 5.08 -33.14 25.40
C ILE A 334 4.98 -31.77 24.72
N LYS A 335 4.53 -31.73 23.47
CA LYS A 335 4.27 -30.47 22.76
C LYS A 335 2.90 -29.92 23.17
N LEU A 336 2.83 -28.64 23.47
CA LEU A 336 1.59 -27.87 23.57
C LEU A 336 1.36 -27.22 22.20
N TYR A 337 0.31 -27.64 21.49
CA TYR A 337 -0.11 -27.00 20.26
C TYR A 337 -1.23 -26.00 20.58
N SER A 338 -0.98 -24.69 20.42
CA SER A 338 -2.06 -23.70 20.53
C SER A 338 -2.86 -23.66 19.24
N THR A 339 -4.19 -23.71 19.36
CA THR A 339 -5.13 -23.56 18.24
C THR A 339 -5.91 -22.25 18.39
N GLY A 340 -5.15 -21.14 18.43
CA GLY A 340 -5.67 -19.80 18.67
C GLY A 340 -5.82 -19.46 20.15
N ASP A 341 -6.13 -18.19 20.42
CA ASP A 341 -6.30 -17.63 21.76
C ASP A 341 -7.72 -17.90 22.28
N PHE A 342 -7.90 -19.05 22.94
CA PHE A 342 -9.12 -19.31 23.72
C PHE A 342 -9.09 -18.58 25.06
N SER A 343 -10.23 -18.07 25.49
CA SER A 343 -10.42 -17.70 26.89
C SER A 343 -10.31 -18.95 27.77
N ILE A 344 -9.84 -18.79 29.01
CA ILE A 344 -9.67 -19.90 29.96
C ILE A 344 -10.98 -20.69 30.14
N GLY A 345 -12.15 -20.02 30.12
CA GLY A 345 -13.46 -20.67 30.17
C GLY A 345 -13.75 -21.55 28.95
N GLY A 346 -13.46 -21.07 27.73
CA GLY A 346 -13.66 -21.82 26.49
C GLY A 346 -12.86 -23.11 26.41
N PHE A 347 -11.69 -23.16 27.08
CA PHE A 347 -10.83 -24.34 27.12
C PHE A 347 -11.49 -25.55 27.81
N PHE A 348 -12.36 -25.33 28.81
CA PHE A 348 -13.02 -26.40 29.57
C PHE A 348 -14.26 -26.99 28.89
N ALA A 349 -14.71 -26.43 27.77
CA ALA A 349 -15.86 -26.95 27.02
C ALA A 349 -15.54 -28.19 26.15
N HIS A 350 -14.25 -28.54 25.99
CA HIS A 350 -13.81 -29.69 25.21
C HIS A 350 -13.59 -30.94 26.07
N ASN A 351 -14.41 -31.99 25.84
CA ASN A 351 -14.41 -33.26 26.58
C ASN A 351 -13.16 -34.18 26.38
N ASN A 352 -12.04 -33.65 25.89
CA ASN A 352 -10.76 -34.38 25.80
C ASN A 352 -9.66 -33.55 26.48
N LEU A 353 -9.24 -33.96 27.67
CA LEU A 353 -8.08 -33.38 28.36
C LEU A 353 -6.80 -34.09 27.92
N ASP A 354 -6.02 -33.43 27.07
CA ASP A 354 -4.72 -33.93 26.61
C ASP A 354 -3.72 -34.10 27.77
N VAL A 355 -2.77 -35.03 27.62
CA VAL A 355 -1.71 -35.30 28.62
C VAL A 355 -0.88 -34.04 28.93
N GLY A 356 -0.75 -33.12 27.97
CA GLY A 356 -0.13 -31.81 28.18
C GLY A 356 -0.89 -30.91 29.14
N MET A 357 -2.23 -30.94 29.12
CA MET A 357 -3.08 -30.18 30.04
C MET A 357 -3.03 -30.74 31.46
N VAL A 358 -2.99 -32.07 31.62
CA VAL A 358 -2.78 -32.70 32.94
C VAL A 358 -1.43 -32.28 33.54
N CYS A 359 -0.39 -32.20 32.71
CA CYS A 359 0.93 -31.73 33.15
C CYS A 359 0.94 -30.21 33.45
N LEU A 360 0.17 -29.40 32.71
CA LEU A 360 0.02 -27.97 32.99
C LEU A 360 -0.71 -27.73 34.32
N VAL A 361 -1.81 -28.44 34.60
CA VAL A 361 -2.55 -28.39 35.87
C VAL A 361 -1.64 -28.80 37.04
N ALA A 362 -0.83 -29.85 36.88
CA ALA A 362 0.13 -30.27 37.90
C ALA A 362 1.20 -29.19 38.20
N VAL A 363 1.65 -28.44 37.18
CA VAL A 363 2.56 -27.30 37.37
C VAL A 363 1.85 -26.12 38.04
N MET A 364 0.62 -25.80 37.63
CA MET A 364 -0.18 -24.72 38.26
C MET A 364 -0.44 -24.99 39.75
N GLN A 365 -0.69 -26.25 40.12
CA GLN A 365 -0.82 -26.64 41.53
C GLN A 365 0.49 -26.44 42.31
N GLN A 366 1.63 -26.86 41.77
CA GLN A 366 2.94 -26.63 42.42
C GLN A 366 3.26 -25.14 42.60
N VAL A 367 2.96 -24.31 41.59
CA VAL A 367 3.11 -22.84 41.67
C VAL A 367 2.19 -22.26 42.74
N ALA A 368 0.93 -22.68 42.81
CA ALA A 368 -0.01 -22.22 43.82
C ALA A 368 0.38 -22.65 45.25
N ASP A 369 0.85 -23.88 45.43
CA ASP A 369 1.39 -24.38 46.70
C ASP A 369 2.71 -23.68 47.09
N HIS A 370 3.37 -23.00 46.15
CA HIS A 370 4.51 -22.13 46.43
C HIS A 370 4.04 -20.72 46.83
N ILE A 371 3.11 -20.14 46.09
CA ILE A 371 2.50 -18.84 46.40
C ILE A 371 1.83 -18.85 47.78
N ALA A 372 1.07 -19.90 48.13
CA ALA A 372 0.41 -20.04 49.43
C ALA A 372 1.36 -20.13 50.64
N LYS A 373 2.67 -20.36 50.41
CA LYS A 373 3.71 -20.28 51.44
C LYS A 373 4.25 -18.87 51.63
N ILE A 374 4.19 -18.04 50.58
CA ILE A 374 4.66 -16.65 50.55
C ILE A 374 3.55 -15.70 51.02
N ASP A 375 2.33 -15.86 50.50
CA ASP A 375 1.13 -15.15 50.94
C ASP A 375 0.01 -16.14 51.25
N LYS A 376 -0.45 -16.14 52.51
CA LYS A 376 -1.51 -17.02 53.01
C LYS A 376 -2.93 -16.50 52.73
N THR A 377 -3.06 -15.30 52.17
CA THR A 377 -4.36 -14.71 51.79
C THR A 377 -4.72 -15.04 50.34
N CYS A 378 -3.72 -15.18 49.45
CA CYS A 378 -3.90 -15.64 48.09
C CYS A 378 -4.44 -17.10 48.05
N LYS A 379 -5.70 -17.25 47.62
CA LYS A 379 -6.32 -18.54 47.33
C LYS A 379 -6.65 -18.62 45.84
N ILE A 380 -6.34 -19.76 45.22
CA ILE A 380 -6.86 -20.09 43.88
C ILE A 380 -8.40 -20.06 43.93
N PRO A 381 -9.11 -19.47 42.94
CA PRO A 381 -10.57 -19.49 42.91
C PRO A 381 -11.20 -20.90 42.82
N TYR A 382 -10.43 -21.92 42.45
CA TYR A 382 -10.89 -23.32 42.35
C TYR A 382 -9.88 -24.27 43.01
N MET A 383 -10.37 -25.25 43.76
CA MET A 383 -9.53 -26.39 44.18
C MET A 383 -9.14 -27.23 42.95
N MET A 384 -7.86 -27.56 42.85
CA MET A 384 -7.32 -28.56 41.93
C MET A 384 -6.79 -29.75 42.74
N ALA A 385 -6.99 -30.97 42.24
CA ALA A 385 -6.51 -32.19 42.89
C ALA A 385 -6.24 -33.27 41.84
N GLU A 386 -4.95 -33.54 41.60
CA GLU A 386 -4.38 -34.55 40.68
C GLU A 386 -4.89 -34.52 39.22
N ASP A 387 -6.13 -34.93 39.00
CA ASP A 387 -6.83 -35.04 37.72
C ASP A 387 -8.09 -34.16 37.62
N LYS A 388 -8.44 -33.42 38.68
CA LYS A 388 -9.72 -32.70 38.84
C LYS A 388 -9.53 -31.21 39.12
N VAL A 389 -10.42 -30.39 38.56
CA VAL A 389 -10.65 -28.98 38.94
C VAL A 389 -12.15 -28.79 39.17
N GLY A 390 -12.55 -28.10 40.25
CA GLY A 390 -13.95 -27.70 40.46
C GLY A 390 -14.95 -28.81 40.86
N GLY A 391 -14.52 -30.09 40.94
CA GLY A 391 -15.30 -31.16 41.61
C GLY A 391 -16.38 -31.86 40.80
N TYR A 392 -16.39 -31.74 39.47
CA TYR A 392 -17.37 -32.44 38.61
C TYR A 392 -17.01 -33.92 38.40
N CYS A 393 -18.02 -34.81 38.54
CA CYS A 393 -17.89 -36.25 38.29
C CYS A 393 -18.48 -36.64 36.93
N SER A 394 -17.69 -37.32 36.10
CA SER A 394 -18.13 -37.94 34.84
C SER A 394 -18.83 -39.30 35.05
N GLY A 395 -19.98 -39.29 35.74
CA GLY A 395 -20.85 -40.46 35.84
C GLY A 395 -21.84 -40.44 37.01
N GLY A 396 -23.10 -40.79 36.71
CA GLY A 396 -24.15 -41.04 37.72
C GLY A 396 -24.90 -39.79 38.21
N VAL A 397 -26.14 -39.60 37.75
CA VAL A 397 -27.05 -38.58 38.30
C VAL A 397 -27.72 -39.12 39.56
N THR A 398 -27.17 -38.79 40.74
CA THR A 398 -27.85 -38.97 42.03
C THR A 398 -27.57 -37.83 43.00
N GLU A 399 -28.60 -37.01 43.22
CA GLU A 399 -28.94 -36.19 44.40
C GLU A 399 -27.97 -35.10 44.90
N THR A 400 -26.66 -35.32 45.02
CA THR A 400 -25.73 -34.32 45.60
C THR A 400 -25.70 -33.00 44.80
N ALA A 401 -25.92 -33.07 43.48
CA ALA A 401 -25.97 -31.90 42.60
C ALA A 401 -27.06 -30.89 43.00
N ARG A 402 -28.16 -31.31 43.65
CA ARG A 402 -29.22 -30.40 44.11
C ARG A 402 -28.78 -29.47 45.25
N TYR A 403 -27.73 -29.81 46.00
CA TYR A 403 -27.32 -29.06 47.18
C TYR A 403 -26.33 -27.93 46.90
N ILE A 404 -25.76 -27.88 45.68
CA ILE A 404 -24.85 -26.80 45.24
C ILE A 404 -25.58 -25.79 44.32
N MET A 405 -26.66 -26.21 43.64
CA MET A 405 -27.53 -25.34 42.83
C MET A 405 -28.40 -24.34 43.66
N THR A 406 -27.99 -24.01 44.89
CA THR A 406 -28.69 -23.08 45.80
C THR A 406 -27.91 -21.78 46.06
N MET A 407 -26.75 -21.61 45.42
CA MET A 407 -26.25 -20.28 45.07
C MET A 407 -26.58 -20.02 43.60
N GLU A 408 -27.40 -19.00 43.35
CA GLU A 408 -27.74 -18.57 42.00
C GLU A 408 -26.52 -17.84 41.39
N ASP A 409 -25.84 -18.46 40.42
CA ASP A 409 -24.87 -17.76 39.57
C ASP A 409 -25.62 -16.84 38.58
N VAL A 410 -26.17 -15.75 39.12
CA VAL A 410 -26.99 -14.78 38.40
C VAL A 410 -26.12 -13.97 37.44
N VAL A 411 -25.97 -14.47 36.21
CA VAL A 411 -25.31 -13.74 35.12
C VAL A 411 -25.94 -12.35 34.97
N THR A 412 -25.17 -11.33 35.33
CA THR A 412 -25.64 -9.95 35.42
C THR A 412 -25.29 -9.20 34.14
N VAL A 413 -26.31 -8.85 33.36
CA VAL A 413 -26.20 -8.06 32.13
C VAL A 413 -26.36 -6.57 32.48
N LEU A 414 -25.38 -5.76 32.10
CA LEU A 414 -25.45 -4.31 32.23
C LEU A 414 -25.96 -3.67 30.94
N ASP A 415 -26.97 -2.80 31.07
CA ASP A 415 -27.40 -1.95 29.97
C ASP A 415 -26.47 -0.73 29.77
N HIS A 416 -26.65 -0.04 28.65
CA HIS A 416 -25.91 1.17 28.27
C HIS A 416 -26.19 2.39 29.19
N LYS A 417 -27.03 2.24 30.22
CA LYS A 417 -27.31 3.24 31.26
C LYS A 417 -26.77 2.80 32.62
N GLY A 418 -25.94 1.75 32.66
CA GLY A 418 -25.33 1.19 33.87
C GLY A 418 -26.30 0.39 34.75
N LYS A 419 -27.51 0.07 34.26
CA LYS A 419 -28.50 -0.67 35.04
C LYS A 419 -28.21 -2.17 34.96
N ASN A 420 -28.07 -2.80 36.13
CA ASN A 420 -27.99 -4.25 36.24
C ASN A 420 -29.34 -4.91 35.91
N SER A 421 -29.28 -6.01 35.15
CA SER A 421 -30.40 -6.90 34.86
C SER A 421 -29.93 -8.35 34.87
N VAL A 422 -30.85 -9.29 35.07
CA VAL A 422 -30.54 -10.73 35.05
C VAL A 422 -30.64 -11.26 33.63
N PHE A 423 -29.63 -12.00 33.16
CA PHE A 423 -29.74 -12.72 31.89
C PHE A 423 -30.88 -13.75 31.94
N LYS A 424 -31.72 -13.79 30.89
CA LYS A 424 -32.85 -14.72 30.79
C LYS A 424 -32.80 -15.46 29.46
N PRO A 425 -32.52 -16.79 29.43
CA PRO A 425 -32.52 -17.58 28.21
C PRO A 425 -33.77 -17.37 27.35
N ASP A 426 -34.96 -17.41 27.97
CA ASP A 426 -36.27 -17.24 27.30
C ASP A 426 -36.38 -15.91 26.53
N VAL A 427 -35.74 -14.84 27.02
CA VAL A 427 -35.75 -13.52 26.39
C VAL A 427 -34.85 -13.50 25.16
N LEU A 428 -33.71 -14.19 25.21
CA LEU A 428 -32.84 -14.39 24.05
C LEU A 428 -33.51 -15.31 23.01
N GLU A 429 -34.15 -16.41 23.45
CA GLU A 429 -34.91 -17.30 22.56
C GLU A 429 -36.02 -16.52 21.83
N THR A 430 -36.84 -15.76 22.57
CA THR A 430 -37.90 -14.92 22.00
C THR A 430 -37.36 -13.88 21.01
N PHE A 431 -36.23 -13.24 21.32
CA PHE A 431 -35.59 -12.26 20.45
C PHE A 431 -35.05 -12.87 19.15
N LEU A 432 -34.38 -14.03 19.25
CA LEU A 432 -33.88 -14.75 18.07
C LEU A 432 -35.02 -15.29 17.20
N ILE A 433 -36.12 -15.77 17.81
CA ILE A 433 -37.35 -16.12 17.09
C ILE A 433 -37.88 -14.90 16.33
N SER A 434 -38.00 -13.72 16.97
CA SER A 434 -38.52 -12.52 16.28
C SER A 434 -37.66 -12.03 15.11
N LEU A 435 -36.37 -12.39 15.07
CA LEU A 435 -35.46 -12.03 13.97
C LEU A 435 -35.30 -13.15 12.91
N SER A 436 -35.91 -14.32 13.12
CA SER A 436 -35.84 -15.47 12.23
C SER A 436 -36.86 -15.46 11.08
N GLU A 437 -37.75 -14.46 11.01
CA GLU A 437 -38.80 -14.39 9.99
C GLU A 437 -38.25 -14.42 8.56
N GLY A 438 -38.81 -15.30 7.71
CA GLY A 438 -38.35 -15.49 6.34
C GLY A 438 -37.01 -16.24 6.18
N LEU A 439 -36.41 -16.72 7.27
CA LEU A 439 -35.25 -17.63 7.23
C LEU A 439 -35.71 -19.09 7.25
N ALA A 440 -34.85 -19.99 6.76
CA ALA A 440 -35.07 -21.44 6.81
C ALA A 440 -34.88 -21.97 8.25
N THR A 441 -35.92 -21.84 9.07
CA THR A 441 -35.91 -22.18 10.51
C THR A 441 -35.67 -23.66 10.78
N GLU A 442 -35.96 -24.55 9.82
CA GLU A 442 -35.65 -25.98 9.89
C GLU A 442 -34.15 -26.29 10.00
N PHE A 443 -33.28 -25.35 9.60
CA PHE A 443 -31.83 -25.43 9.80
C PHE A 443 -31.32 -24.63 11.01
N ILE A 444 -32.16 -23.81 11.66
CA ILE A 444 -31.75 -22.89 12.73
C ILE A 444 -32.30 -23.38 14.08
N ASN A 445 -31.52 -24.22 14.76
CA ASN A 445 -31.84 -24.62 16.13
C ASN A 445 -31.55 -23.49 17.13
N ILE A 446 -32.56 -22.66 17.42
CA ILE A 446 -32.45 -21.52 18.34
C ILE A 446 -32.10 -21.97 19.77
N LYS A 447 -32.56 -23.15 20.22
CA LYS A 447 -32.25 -23.65 21.57
C LYS A 447 -30.77 -24.02 21.71
N GLU A 448 -30.20 -24.71 20.71
CA GLU A 448 -28.75 -24.97 20.65
C GLU A 448 -27.93 -23.66 20.66
N ILE A 449 -28.44 -22.58 20.04
CA ILE A 449 -27.78 -21.26 20.08
C ILE A 449 -27.85 -20.67 21.50
N VAL A 450 -29.04 -20.65 22.12
CA VAL A 450 -29.24 -20.05 23.46
C VAL A 450 -28.45 -20.81 24.53
N GLU A 451 -28.44 -22.14 24.48
CA GLU A 451 -27.62 -22.99 25.35
C GLU A 451 -26.12 -22.69 25.18
N LYS A 452 -25.63 -22.60 23.94
CA LYS A 452 -24.21 -22.27 23.65
C LYS A 452 -23.81 -20.88 24.11
N VAL A 453 -24.66 -19.88 23.88
CA VAL A 453 -24.43 -18.52 24.37
C VAL A 453 -24.38 -18.54 25.90
N TYR A 454 -25.35 -19.16 26.58
CA TYR A 454 -25.41 -19.23 28.03
C TYR A 454 -24.18 -19.90 28.66
N LEU A 455 -23.72 -21.02 28.09
CA LEU A 455 -22.49 -21.71 28.51
C LEU A 455 -21.21 -20.87 28.29
N GLY A 456 -21.26 -19.86 27.42
CA GLY A 456 -20.17 -18.93 27.17
C GLY A 456 -20.23 -17.62 27.99
N LEU A 457 -21.25 -17.42 28.84
CA LEU A 457 -21.38 -16.15 29.59
C LEU A 457 -20.50 -16.11 30.85
N PRO A 458 -19.73 -15.04 31.06
CA PRO A 458 -19.15 -14.73 32.37
C PRO A 458 -20.24 -14.21 33.33
N ASN A 459 -20.01 -14.29 34.65
CA ASN A 459 -20.95 -13.87 35.69
C ASN A 459 -21.42 -12.40 35.58
N ARG A 460 -20.68 -11.55 34.86
CA ARG A 460 -21.04 -10.16 34.56
C ARG A 460 -20.63 -9.82 33.13
N ILE A 461 -21.55 -9.26 32.35
CA ILE A 461 -21.35 -8.92 30.93
C ILE A 461 -22.11 -7.62 30.59
N THR A 462 -21.66 -6.84 29.61
CA THR A 462 -22.43 -5.72 29.05
C THR A 462 -23.39 -6.21 27.96
N THR A 463 -24.39 -5.39 27.62
CA THR A 463 -25.29 -5.67 26.50
C THR A 463 -24.55 -5.74 25.16
N ASP A 464 -23.47 -4.97 24.99
CA ASP A 464 -22.67 -4.97 23.76
C ASP A 464 -21.86 -6.25 23.59
N GLU A 465 -21.17 -6.70 24.65
CA GLU A 465 -20.43 -7.97 24.66
C GLU A 465 -21.39 -9.16 24.44
N LEU A 466 -22.56 -9.14 25.09
CA LEU A 466 -23.60 -10.16 24.91
C LEU A 466 -24.10 -10.22 23.45
N VAL A 467 -24.38 -9.08 22.83
CA VAL A 467 -24.83 -9.02 21.44
C VAL A 467 -23.74 -9.49 20.47
N ASN A 468 -22.48 -9.12 20.69
CA ASN A 468 -21.36 -9.60 19.88
C ASN A 468 -21.19 -11.12 20.01
N LEU A 469 -21.19 -11.66 21.24
CA LEU A 469 -21.11 -13.10 21.49
C LEU A 469 -22.25 -13.88 20.81
N VAL A 470 -23.48 -13.38 20.85
CA VAL A 470 -24.62 -13.96 20.13
C VAL A 470 -24.38 -13.94 18.62
N ALA A 471 -23.97 -12.80 18.06
CA ALA A 471 -23.73 -12.65 16.62
C ALA A 471 -22.57 -13.53 16.13
N GLU A 472 -21.50 -13.67 16.90
CA GLU A 472 -20.34 -14.52 16.58
C GLU A 472 -20.67 -16.01 16.73
N THR A 473 -21.42 -16.39 17.77
CA THR A 473 -21.96 -17.75 17.93
C THR A 473 -22.80 -18.14 16.72
N LEU A 474 -23.69 -17.25 16.27
CA LEU A 474 -24.48 -17.42 15.05
C LEU A 474 -23.56 -17.50 13.80
N ALA A 475 -22.64 -16.55 13.61
CA ALA A 475 -21.76 -16.51 12.44
C ALA A 475 -20.88 -17.77 12.32
N SER A 476 -20.45 -18.37 13.42
CA SER A 476 -19.71 -19.65 13.44
C SER A 476 -20.49 -20.82 12.82
N LEU A 477 -21.82 -20.72 12.78
CA LEU A 477 -22.73 -21.72 12.24
C LEU A 477 -23.13 -21.45 10.77
N THR A 478 -22.55 -20.43 10.12
CA THR A 478 -22.77 -20.13 8.69
C THR A 478 -22.47 -21.34 7.79
N THR A 479 -21.54 -22.22 8.17
CA THR A 479 -21.26 -23.48 7.46
C THR A 479 -22.27 -24.61 7.72
N LYS A 480 -23.19 -24.50 8.70
CA LYS A 480 -24.41 -25.33 8.74
C LYS A 480 -25.42 -24.85 7.69
N HIS A 481 -25.73 -23.55 7.68
CA HIS A 481 -26.60 -22.91 6.70
C HIS A 481 -26.33 -21.40 6.64
N TYR A 482 -26.31 -20.79 5.45
CA TYR A 482 -25.90 -19.38 5.31
C TYR A 482 -26.85 -18.39 6.02
N HIS A 483 -28.12 -18.75 6.23
CA HIS A 483 -29.07 -17.96 7.02
C HIS A 483 -28.63 -17.67 8.46
N TYR A 484 -27.70 -18.44 9.04
CA TYR A 484 -27.07 -18.10 10.31
C TYR A 484 -26.31 -16.75 10.25
N SER A 485 -25.66 -16.44 9.13
CA SER A 485 -25.03 -15.14 8.87
C SER A 485 -26.06 -14.01 8.74
N THR A 486 -27.21 -14.29 8.11
CA THR A 486 -28.33 -13.32 8.05
C THR A 486 -28.90 -13.04 9.44
N LEU A 487 -29.10 -14.07 10.27
CA LEU A 487 -29.60 -13.91 11.63
C LEU A 487 -28.59 -13.16 12.53
N ALA A 488 -27.30 -13.45 12.41
CA ALA A 488 -26.23 -12.72 13.10
C ALA A 488 -26.24 -11.22 12.74
N SER A 489 -26.36 -10.89 11.45
CA SER A 489 -26.50 -9.50 10.98
C SER A 489 -27.74 -8.82 11.53
N ARG A 490 -28.90 -9.50 11.50
CA ARG A 490 -30.16 -8.97 12.06
C ARG A 490 -30.04 -8.65 13.55
N VAL A 491 -29.33 -9.48 14.33
CA VAL A 491 -29.03 -9.22 15.75
C VAL A 491 -28.22 -7.93 15.91
N LEU A 492 -27.13 -7.76 15.15
CA LEU A 492 -26.30 -6.54 15.19
C LEU A 492 -27.08 -5.29 14.73
N SER A 493 -27.78 -5.36 13.58
CA SER A 493 -28.60 -4.27 13.04
C SER A 493 -29.69 -3.83 14.03
N THR A 494 -30.40 -4.77 14.65
CA THR A 494 -31.45 -4.46 15.63
C THR A 494 -30.88 -3.82 16.89
N HIS A 495 -29.67 -4.20 17.31
CA HIS A 495 -28.98 -3.58 18.44
C HIS A 495 -28.53 -2.16 18.12
N MET A 496 -27.91 -1.97 16.95
CA MET A 496 -27.46 -0.65 16.48
C MET A 496 -28.62 0.34 16.30
N GLN A 497 -29.75 -0.11 15.72
CA GLN A 497 -30.98 0.70 15.63
C GLN A 497 -31.57 1.06 17.01
N LYS A 498 -31.36 0.26 18.06
CA LYS A 498 -31.73 0.60 19.45
C LYS A 498 -30.74 1.57 20.10
N ARG A 499 -29.45 1.53 19.73
CA ARG A 499 -28.42 2.48 20.17
C ARG A 499 -28.55 3.85 19.50
N LEU A 500 -29.03 3.89 18.25
CA LEU A 500 -29.23 5.10 17.46
C LEU A 500 -30.73 5.34 17.18
N PRO A 501 -31.56 5.68 18.20
CA PRO A 501 -32.99 5.89 18.05
C PRO A 501 -33.36 7.25 17.41
N ALA A 502 -32.36 8.11 17.17
CA ALA A 502 -32.54 9.40 16.51
C ALA A 502 -32.87 9.24 15.01
N LYS A 503 -33.55 10.22 14.43
CA LYS A 503 -33.72 10.31 12.98
C LYS A 503 -32.39 10.58 12.28
N PHE A 504 -32.33 10.40 10.95
CA PHE A 504 -31.11 10.70 10.18
C PHE A 504 -30.73 12.17 10.31
N SER A 505 -31.68 13.11 10.16
CA SER A 505 -31.41 14.54 10.30
C SER A 505 -30.85 14.92 11.68
N GLU A 506 -31.37 14.30 12.74
CA GLU A 506 -30.93 14.49 14.13
C GLU A 506 -29.53 13.90 14.37
N ASN A 507 -29.27 12.69 13.89
CA ASN A 507 -27.97 12.02 13.99
C ASN A 507 -26.89 12.73 13.15
N PHE A 508 -27.24 13.17 11.95
CA PHE A 508 -26.36 13.94 11.07
C PHE A 508 -26.00 15.31 11.67
N LYS A 509 -26.95 15.94 12.37
CA LYS A 509 -26.69 17.12 13.19
C LYS A 509 -25.76 16.83 14.37
N GLN A 510 -25.95 15.72 15.10
CA GLN A 510 -25.04 15.32 16.19
C GLN A 510 -23.61 15.05 15.69
N LEU A 511 -23.46 14.40 14.53
CA LEU A 511 -22.18 14.23 13.84
C LEU A 511 -21.53 15.55 13.41
N TYR A 512 -22.32 16.59 13.15
CA TYR A 512 -21.80 17.94 12.89
C TYR A 512 -21.36 18.67 14.16
N GLU A 513 -22.19 18.65 15.21
CA GLU A 513 -21.95 19.36 16.48
C GLU A 513 -20.86 18.68 17.34
N TYR A 514 -20.57 17.39 17.12
CA TYR A 514 -19.52 16.65 17.82
C TYR A 514 -18.13 17.28 17.65
N LYS A 515 -17.45 17.49 18.79
CA LYS A 515 -16.06 17.91 18.86
C LYS A 515 -15.32 16.97 19.82
N PRO A 516 -14.25 16.27 19.39
CA PRO A 516 -13.48 15.39 20.26
C PRO A 516 -12.94 16.16 21.47
N ILE A 517 -12.99 15.54 22.65
CA ILE A 517 -12.60 16.15 23.94
C ILE A 517 -11.20 16.79 23.85
N ASN A 518 -10.26 16.12 23.17
CA ASN A 518 -8.87 16.54 23.05
C ASN A 518 -8.60 17.51 21.87
N GLN A 519 -9.64 17.96 21.14
CA GLN A 519 -9.50 18.82 19.95
C GLN A 519 -10.52 19.97 19.91
N GLN A 520 -10.81 20.55 21.09
CA GLN A 520 -11.63 21.76 21.20
C GLN A 520 -11.04 22.89 20.33
N GLY A 521 -11.89 23.51 19.51
CA GLY A 521 -11.51 24.57 18.57
C GLY A 521 -11.35 24.14 17.12
N LYS A 522 -11.30 22.83 16.79
CA LYS A 522 -11.35 22.37 15.40
C LYS A 522 -12.77 22.34 14.82
N ASP A 523 -12.82 22.43 13.49
CA ASP A 523 -14.02 22.34 12.68
C ASP A 523 -14.61 20.92 12.63
N SER A 524 -15.88 20.84 12.22
CA SER A 524 -16.59 19.57 12.08
C SER A 524 -16.05 18.68 10.95
N ILE A 525 -16.26 17.35 11.10
CA ILE A 525 -16.05 16.37 10.04
C ILE A 525 -17.12 16.45 8.95
N ILE A 526 -18.34 16.89 9.29
CA ILE A 526 -19.48 17.02 8.38
C ILE A 526 -19.43 18.37 7.66
N SER A 527 -19.83 18.40 6.39
CA SER A 527 -19.98 19.64 5.63
C SER A 527 -21.21 20.43 6.06
N GLU A 528 -21.02 21.65 6.59
CA GLU A 528 -22.09 22.58 6.97
C GLU A 528 -23.10 22.81 5.83
N LYS A 529 -22.62 22.91 4.59
CA LYS A 529 -23.46 23.03 3.40
C LYS A 529 -24.46 21.88 3.28
N ILE A 530 -24.02 20.64 3.56
CA ILE A 530 -24.90 19.47 3.50
C ILE A 530 -25.81 19.41 4.73
N LEU A 531 -25.34 19.81 5.92
CA LEU A 531 -26.19 19.90 7.10
C LEU A 531 -27.38 20.83 6.86
N ASN A 532 -27.16 22.02 6.29
CA ASN A 532 -28.24 22.96 6.02
C ASN A 532 -29.28 22.36 5.06
N ILE A 533 -28.84 21.72 3.98
CA ILE A 533 -29.72 20.98 3.05
C ILE A 533 -30.50 19.87 3.76
N VAL A 534 -29.86 19.12 4.67
CA VAL A 534 -30.51 18.08 5.47
C VAL A 534 -31.55 18.63 6.44
N LEU A 535 -31.28 19.77 7.09
CA LEU A 535 -32.21 20.40 8.02
C LEU A 535 -33.40 21.08 7.31
N GLU A 536 -33.17 21.68 6.15
CA GLU A 536 -34.20 22.26 5.28
C GLU A 536 -35.17 21.21 4.73
N ASN A 537 -34.66 20.02 4.38
CA ASN A 537 -35.44 18.95 3.71
C ASN A 537 -35.72 17.74 4.63
N LYS A 538 -35.52 17.90 5.94
CA LYS A 538 -35.47 16.82 6.94
C LYS A 538 -36.65 15.85 6.87
N ASP A 539 -37.88 16.35 6.72
CA ASP A 539 -39.09 15.53 6.83
C ASP A 539 -39.29 14.64 5.59
N ILE A 540 -38.71 15.03 4.44
CA ILE A 540 -38.65 14.23 3.22
C ILE A 540 -37.52 13.20 3.34
N ILE A 541 -36.33 13.62 3.79
CA ILE A 541 -35.14 12.75 3.92
C ILE A 541 -35.36 11.65 4.97
N ASP A 542 -35.82 12.02 6.18
CA ASP A 542 -36.14 11.07 7.24
C ASP A 542 -37.33 10.18 6.88
N GLY A 543 -38.28 10.69 6.08
CA GLY A 543 -39.43 9.94 5.57
C GLY A 543 -39.11 8.94 4.47
N ALA A 544 -37.98 9.11 3.77
CA ALA A 544 -37.53 8.19 2.72
C ALA A 544 -36.79 6.95 3.26
N ILE A 545 -36.26 7.00 4.49
CA ILE A 545 -35.38 5.94 5.02
C ILE A 545 -36.18 4.71 5.49
N VAL A 546 -35.83 3.55 4.92
CA VAL A 546 -36.44 2.25 5.24
C VAL A 546 -35.43 1.39 6.00
N LYS A 547 -35.45 1.51 7.34
CA LYS A 547 -34.54 0.82 8.28
C LYS A 547 -34.54 -0.70 8.15
N GLU A 548 -35.62 -1.29 7.68
CA GLU A 548 -35.79 -2.73 7.48
C GLU A 548 -34.76 -3.29 6.46
N ARG A 549 -34.25 -2.45 5.54
CA ARG A 549 -33.21 -2.82 4.57
C ARG A 549 -31.83 -3.04 5.20
N ASP A 550 -31.61 -2.66 6.46
CA ASP A 550 -30.41 -3.06 7.21
C ASP A 550 -30.33 -4.59 7.39
N TYR A 551 -31.48 -5.27 7.36
CA TYR A 551 -31.57 -6.74 7.48
C TYR A 551 -31.26 -7.50 6.20
N ASP A 552 -31.09 -6.81 5.06
CA ASP A 552 -30.67 -7.41 3.79
C ASP A 552 -29.14 -7.60 3.72
N ILE A 553 -28.37 -6.90 4.56
CA ILE A 553 -26.91 -7.05 4.69
C ILE A 553 -26.63 -8.32 5.52
N ASP A 554 -25.70 -9.17 5.09
CA ASP A 554 -25.28 -10.36 5.87
C ASP A 554 -24.11 -10.04 6.83
N TYR A 555 -23.77 -10.95 7.75
CA TYR A 555 -22.87 -10.63 8.89
C TYR A 555 -21.50 -10.12 8.44
N PHE A 556 -20.95 -10.69 7.36
CA PHE A 556 -19.67 -10.27 6.84
C PHE A 556 -19.77 -8.89 6.17
N GLY A 557 -20.84 -8.63 5.41
CA GLY A 557 -21.13 -7.29 4.90
C GLY A 557 -21.30 -6.25 6.03
N PHE A 558 -22.00 -6.61 7.12
CA PHE A 558 -22.21 -5.75 8.27
C PHE A 558 -20.91 -5.41 9.00
N ARG A 559 -20.13 -6.42 9.40
CA ARG A 559 -18.81 -6.23 10.06
C ARG A 559 -17.83 -5.45 9.17
N THR A 560 -17.97 -5.55 7.85
CA THR A 560 -17.18 -4.75 6.89
C THR A 560 -17.58 -3.27 6.95
N LEU A 561 -18.88 -2.95 6.99
CA LEU A 561 -19.37 -1.58 7.18
C LEU A 561 -18.98 -1.00 8.56
N GLU A 562 -19.19 -1.78 9.62
CA GLU A 562 -18.96 -1.42 11.02
C GLU A 562 -17.50 -1.02 11.29
N ASN A 563 -16.54 -1.78 10.77
CA ASN A 563 -15.12 -1.58 11.08
C ASN A 563 -14.42 -0.53 10.20
N SER A 564 -15.06 -0.03 9.12
CA SER A 564 -14.36 0.86 8.17
C SER A 564 -15.20 2.00 7.58
N TYR A 565 -16.53 1.85 7.45
CA TYR A 565 -17.37 2.78 6.66
C TYR A 565 -18.24 3.70 7.51
N PHE A 566 -18.73 3.24 8.67
CA PHE A 566 -19.55 4.07 9.55
C PHE A 566 -18.72 5.13 10.28
N LEU A 567 -19.26 6.35 10.32
CA LEU A 567 -18.73 7.43 11.16
C LEU A 567 -18.90 7.11 12.65
N ARG A 568 -17.99 7.64 13.46
CA ARG A 568 -17.88 7.33 14.90
C ARG A 568 -17.77 8.60 15.74
N ILE A 569 -18.44 8.59 16.89
CA ILE A 569 -18.38 9.61 17.95
C ILE A 569 -17.71 8.92 19.15
N ASP A 570 -16.59 9.45 19.65
CA ASP A 570 -15.79 8.87 20.74
C ASP A 570 -15.58 7.34 20.58
N ASN A 571 -15.10 6.95 19.38
CA ASN A 571 -14.93 5.57 18.89
C ASN A 571 -16.20 4.70 18.78
N THR A 572 -17.35 5.16 19.26
CA THR A 572 -18.66 4.50 19.13
C THR A 572 -19.25 4.72 17.74
N VAL A 573 -19.81 3.67 17.13
CA VAL A 573 -20.51 3.73 15.84
C VAL A 573 -21.75 4.62 15.92
N SER A 574 -21.86 5.57 14.98
CA SER A 574 -22.93 6.58 14.92
C SER A 574 -23.66 6.61 13.57
N GLU A 575 -23.62 5.52 12.79
CA GLU A 575 -24.38 5.36 11.55
C GLU A 575 -24.94 3.94 11.41
N THR A 576 -26.04 3.80 10.69
CA THR A 576 -26.57 2.55 10.15
C THR A 576 -26.23 2.42 8.66
N PRO A 577 -26.40 1.24 8.01
CA PRO A 577 -26.30 1.12 6.56
C PRO A 577 -27.19 2.13 5.82
N GLN A 578 -28.43 2.34 6.28
CA GLN A 578 -29.29 3.36 5.65
C GLN A 578 -28.75 4.79 5.82
N PHE A 579 -28.21 5.15 6.98
CA PHE A 579 -27.66 6.49 7.20
C PHE A 579 -26.42 6.72 6.33
N LEU A 580 -25.52 5.73 6.22
CA LEU A 580 -24.40 5.74 5.29
C LEU A 580 -24.87 5.96 3.84
N PHE A 581 -25.85 5.19 3.36
CA PHE A 581 -26.33 5.30 1.99
C PHE A 581 -27.03 6.64 1.70
N MET A 582 -27.81 7.17 2.66
CA MET A 582 -28.43 8.50 2.53
C MET A 582 -27.38 9.61 2.55
N ARG A 583 -26.40 9.55 3.46
CA ARG A 583 -25.24 10.47 3.51
C ARG A 583 -24.47 10.48 2.18
N VAL A 584 -24.28 9.32 1.55
CA VAL A 584 -23.60 9.21 0.25
C VAL A 584 -24.42 9.86 -0.86
N ALA A 585 -25.72 9.58 -0.94
CA ALA A 585 -26.59 10.15 -1.96
C ALA A 585 -26.67 11.69 -1.88
N LEU A 586 -26.87 12.23 -0.67
CA LEU A 586 -26.88 13.68 -0.42
C LEU A 586 -25.52 14.33 -0.73
N GLY A 587 -24.41 13.64 -0.48
CA GLY A 587 -23.07 14.14 -0.77
C GLY A 587 -22.75 14.24 -2.27
N ILE A 588 -23.44 13.47 -3.11
CA ILE A 588 -23.31 13.50 -4.58
C ILE A 588 -24.25 14.54 -5.20
N HIS A 589 -25.50 14.60 -4.73
CA HIS A 589 -26.56 15.39 -5.37
C HIS A 589 -26.81 16.77 -4.72
N GLY A 590 -26.44 16.96 -3.46
CA GLY A 590 -26.64 18.21 -2.73
C GLY A 590 -28.12 18.60 -2.67
N THR A 591 -28.46 19.73 -3.31
CA THR A 591 -29.82 20.30 -3.34
C THR A 591 -30.79 19.56 -4.27
N ASP A 592 -30.31 18.61 -5.08
CA ASP A 592 -31.14 17.76 -5.94
C ASP A 592 -31.65 16.56 -5.11
N ILE A 593 -32.66 16.84 -4.27
CA ILE A 593 -33.23 15.88 -3.31
C ILE A 593 -33.90 14.70 -4.03
N ASP A 594 -34.51 14.91 -5.20
CA ASP A 594 -35.12 13.84 -5.99
C ASP A 594 -34.06 12.84 -6.49
N SER A 595 -32.95 13.32 -7.06
CA SER A 595 -31.85 12.43 -7.46
C SER A 595 -31.13 11.81 -6.26
N ALA A 596 -31.10 12.49 -5.10
CA ALA A 596 -30.60 11.91 -3.86
C ALA A 596 -31.47 10.74 -3.38
N ILE A 597 -32.79 10.90 -3.34
CA ILE A 597 -33.73 9.85 -2.91
C ILE A 597 -33.73 8.68 -3.91
N GLU A 598 -33.70 8.94 -5.22
CA GLU A 598 -33.51 7.90 -6.24
C GLU A 598 -32.21 7.11 -6.01
N THR A 599 -31.11 7.80 -5.71
CA THR A 599 -29.81 7.18 -5.45
C THR A 599 -29.82 6.35 -4.16
N TYR A 600 -30.38 6.88 -3.06
CA TYR A 600 -30.54 6.15 -1.80
C TYR A 600 -31.40 4.90 -1.99
N GLU A 601 -32.56 5.02 -2.65
CA GLU A 601 -33.48 3.90 -2.90
C GLU A 601 -32.81 2.77 -3.68
N LEU A 602 -31.95 3.08 -4.64
CA LEU A 602 -31.31 2.08 -5.49
C LEU A 602 -30.07 1.45 -4.86
N ILE A 603 -29.27 2.21 -4.10
CA ILE A 603 -28.13 1.66 -3.33
C ILE A 603 -28.64 0.78 -2.18
N SER A 604 -29.63 1.22 -1.41
CA SER A 604 -30.20 0.44 -0.31
C SER A 604 -30.94 -0.82 -0.78
N LYS A 605 -31.48 -0.83 -2.01
CA LYS A 605 -31.99 -2.04 -2.69
C LYS A 605 -30.90 -2.82 -3.45
N LYS A 606 -29.61 -2.56 -3.17
CA LYS A 606 -28.43 -3.24 -3.72
C LYS A 606 -28.25 -3.21 -5.24
N TYR A 607 -28.88 -2.31 -6.00
CA TYR A 607 -28.76 -2.30 -7.47
C TYR A 607 -27.36 -1.90 -7.95
N PHE A 608 -26.72 -0.97 -7.25
CA PHE A 608 -25.34 -0.55 -7.47
C PHE A 608 -24.75 0.01 -6.18
N ILE A 609 -23.44 0.24 -6.15
CA ILE A 609 -22.75 0.93 -5.06
C ILE A 609 -21.57 1.75 -5.62
N HIS A 610 -21.32 2.91 -5.02
CA HIS A 610 -20.11 3.68 -5.29
C HIS A 610 -18.86 3.04 -4.64
N ALA A 611 -17.68 3.36 -5.14
CA ALA A 611 -16.43 2.85 -4.59
C ALA A 611 -16.14 3.40 -3.18
N SER A 612 -15.29 2.68 -2.42
CA SER A 612 -15.08 2.93 -1.00
C SER A 612 -14.73 4.37 -0.61
N PRO A 613 -13.87 5.13 -1.32
CA PRO A 613 -13.60 6.53 -0.99
C PRO A 613 -14.85 7.42 -1.08
N THR A 614 -15.77 7.17 -2.01
CA THR A 614 -17.06 7.85 -2.06
C THR A 614 -17.92 7.50 -0.83
N LEU A 615 -17.95 6.23 -0.41
CA LEU A 615 -18.69 5.79 0.78
C LEU A 615 -18.12 6.40 2.07
N PHE A 616 -16.79 6.44 2.21
CA PHE A 616 -16.10 7.06 3.34
C PHE A 616 -16.37 8.57 3.40
N ASN A 617 -16.18 9.30 2.29
CA ASN A 617 -15.94 10.74 2.33
C ASN A 617 -17.11 11.60 1.82
N ALA A 618 -18.17 11.03 1.25
CA ALA A 618 -19.34 11.80 0.84
C ALA A 618 -20.00 12.51 2.03
N SER A 619 -20.36 13.77 1.81
CA SER A 619 -20.87 14.75 2.78
C SER A 619 -19.91 15.15 3.93
N LEU A 620 -18.67 14.66 3.94
CA LEU A 620 -17.63 15.21 4.82
C LEU A 620 -17.19 16.58 4.32
N ARG A 621 -16.52 17.36 5.19
CA ARG A 621 -16.04 18.72 4.89
C ARG A 621 -15.06 18.76 3.69
N THR A 622 -14.24 17.73 3.54
CA THR A 622 -13.30 17.56 2.41
C THR A 622 -13.55 16.22 1.70
N PRO A 623 -14.49 16.17 0.73
CA PRO A 623 -14.94 14.91 0.14
C PRO A 623 -13.97 14.38 -0.93
N PHE A 624 -12.97 13.59 -0.51
CA PHE A 624 -12.12 12.83 -1.44
C PHE A 624 -12.86 11.57 -1.93
N LEU A 625 -13.60 11.67 -3.04
CA LEU A 625 -14.49 10.63 -3.57
C LEU A 625 -13.85 9.74 -4.64
N SER A 626 -12.89 10.26 -5.39
CA SER A 626 -12.16 9.54 -6.45
C SER A 626 -11.26 8.44 -5.88
N SER A 627 -11.04 7.36 -6.65
CA SER A 627 -10.43 6.12 -6.13
C SER A 627 -9.04 5.79 -6.66
N CYS A 628 -8.69 6.25 -7.86
CA CYS A 628 -7.46 5.91 -8.54
C CYS A 628 -6.88 7.12 -9.26
N PHE A 629 -5.55 7.23 -9.25
CA PHE A 629 -4.79 8.33 -9.83
C PHE A 629 -3.67 7.78 -10.71
N LEU A 630 -3.46 8.38 -11.89
CA LEU A 630 -2.41 7.99 -12.83
C LEU A 630 -1.44 9.16 -13.01
N LEU A 631 -0.21 8.99 -12.52
CA LEU A 631 0.83 10.02 -12.56
C LEU A 631 1.84 9.76 -13.67
N ALA A 632 2.30 10.86 -14.25
CA ALA A 632 3.59 10.90 -14.94
C ALA A 632 4.71 11.25 -13.96
N MET A 633 5.84 10.55 -14.09
CA MET A 633 7.10 11.02 -13.55
C MET A 633 7.48 12.30 -14.32
N LYS A 634 7.55 13.43 -13.61
CA LYS A 634 7.55 14.77 -14.24
C LYS A 634 8.76 15.04 -15.15
N ASP A 635 9.95 14.61 -14.74
CA ASP A 635 11.21 14.83 -15.45
C ASP A 635 12.30 13.85 -14.95
N ASP A 636 13.35 13.62 -15.74
CA ASP A 636 14.54 12.81 -15.42
C ASP A 636 15.58 13.61 -14.61
N SER A 637 15.10 14.20 -13.51
CA SER A 637 15.89 15.02 -12.60
C SER A 637 15.43 14.84 -11.15
N ILE A 638 16.31 15.16 -10.19
CA ILE A 638 15.99 15.06 -8.75
C ILE A 638 14.77 15.93 -8.40
N ASP A 639 14.64 17.11 -9.01
CA ASP A 639 13.47 17.98 -8.84
C ASP A 639 12.18 17.34 -9.38
N GLY A 640 12.22 16.78 -10.60
CA GLY A 640 11.09 16.04 -11.18
C GLY A 640 10.67 14.83 -10.33
N ILE A 641 11.65 14.05 -9.86
CA ILE A 641 11.46 12.87 -9.01
C ILE A 641 10.83 13.27 -7.66
N TYR A 642 11.38 14.24 -6.95
CA TYR A 642 10.87 14.63 -5.61
C TYR A 642 9.53 15.37 -5.69
N LYS A 643 9.24 16.12 -6.76
CA LYS A 643 7.89 16.66 -7.02
C LYS A 643 6.89 15.56 -7.31
N THR A 644 7.28 14.53 -8.06
CA THR A 644 6.43 13.34 -8.29
C THR A 644 6.18 12.57 -6.98
N LEU A 645 7.21 12.44 -6.14
CA LEU A 645 7.10 11.83 -4.80
C LEU A 645 6.13 12.61 -3.90
N TYR A 646 6.24 13.94 -3.87
CA TYR A 646 5.30 14.80 -3.15
C TYR A 646 3.85 14.61 -3.65
N ASP A 647 3.63 14.60 -4.96
CA ASP A 647 2.31 14.35 -5.54
C ASP A 647 1.75 12.99 -5.08
N THR A 648 2.56 11.92 -5.13
CA THR A 648 2.14 10.59 -4.64
C THR A 648 1.82 10.57 -3.14
N ALA A 649 2.57 11.31 -2.32
CA ALA A 649 2.32 11.41 -0.88
C ALA A 649 0.98 12.13 -0.58
N MET A 650 0.70 13.25 -1.25
CA MET A 650 -0.55 13.99 -1.06
C MET A 650 -1.79 13.21 -1.54
N ILE A 651 -1.64 12.41 -2.60
CA ILE A 651 -2.68 11.51 -3.10
C ILE A 651 -2.90 10.32 -2.14
N SER A 652 -1.84 9.67 -1.65
CA SER A 652 -1.96 8.55 -0.69
C SER A 652 -2.62 9.00 0.62
N ARG A 653 -2.25 10.17 1.14
CA ARG A 653 -2.88 10.79 2.32
C ARG A 653 -4.41 10.93 2.16
N SER A 654 -4.88 11.07 0.92
CA SER A 654 -6.29 11.22 0.56
C SER A 654 -6.96 9.90 0.14
N ALA A 655 -6.37 8.76 0.55
CA ALA A 655 -6.82 7.38 0.28
C ALA A 655 -6.83 6.94 -1.20
N GLY A 656 -6.14 7.67 -2.08
CA GLY A 656 -6.02 7.35 -3.50
C GLY A 656 -5.05 6.18 -3.76
N GLY A 657 -5.46 5.24 -4.62
CA GLY A 657 -4.55 4.23 -5.19
C GLY A 657 -3.81 4.81 -6.40
N ILE A 658 -2.51 4.52 -6.54
CA ILE A 658 -1.65 5.18 -7.55
C ILE A 658 -1.16 4.19 -8.62
N GLY A 659 -1.20 4.60 -9.88
CA GLY A 659 -0.33 4.11 -10.94
C GLY A 659 0.67 5.18 -11.36
N LEU A 660 1.96 4.84 -11.45
CA LEU A 660 3.05 5.76 -11.80
C LEU A 660 3.93 5.13 -12.88
N HIS A 661 4.10 5.79 -14.03
CA HIS A 661 5.13 5.37 -15.01
C HIS A 661 6.50 5.95 -14.67
N VAL A 662 7.56 5.16 -14.87
CA VAL A 662 8.95 5.57 -14.62
C VAL A 662 9.91 5.28 -15.78
N SER A 663 9.40 4.81 -16.93
CA SER A 663 10.19 4.47 -18.13
C SER A 663 10.99 5.64 -18.72
N ASN A 664 10.69 6.88 -18.32
CA ASN A 664 11.38 8.09 -18.72
C ASN A 664 12.54 8.49 -17.78
N ILE A 665 12.80 7.74 -16.71
CA ILE A 665 14.00 7.91 -15.87
C ILE A 665 15.18 7.18 -16.52
N ARG A 666 16.40 7.69 -16.35
CA ARG A 666 17.61 7.02 -16.85
C ARG A 666 17.95 5.75 -16.09
N ALA A 667 18.40 4.73 -16.81
CA ALA A 667 18.81 3.44 -16.24
C ALA A 667 20.14 3.54 -15.47
N SER A 668 20.47 2.49 -14.72
CA SER A 668 21.74 2.35 -14.01
C SER A 668 22.94 2.33 -14.98
N GLY A 669 24.08 2.88 -14.54
CA GLY A 669 25.30 2.95 -15.36
C GLY A 669 25.37 4.12 -16.34
N THR A 670 24.32 4.93 -16.47
CA THR A 670 24.27 6.10 -17.37
C THR A 670 24.92 7.35 -16.77
N TYR A 671 25.30 8.33 -17.59
CA TYR A 671 26.05 9.50 -17.16
C TYR A 671 25.18 10.64 -16.62
N ILE A 672 25.71 11.45 -15.70
CA ILE A 672 25.03 12.61 -15.13
C ILE A 672 25.84 13.89 -15.40
N ASN A 673 25.46 14.60 -16.47
CA ASN A 673 26.11 15.84 -16.94
C ASN A 673 26.38 16.88 -15.85
N GLY A 674 25.50 17.01 -14.85
CA GLY A 674 25.60 18.04 -13.81
C GLY A 674 26.50 17.69 -12.63
N SER A 675 26.81 16.40 -12.40
CA SER A 675 27.63 15.94 -11.27
C SER A 675 28.91 15.20 -11.69
N ASN A 676 29.11 14.98 -13.00
CA ASN A 676 30.15 14.10 -13.54
C ASN A 676 30.09 12.67 -12.96
N GLY A 677 28.90 12.26 -12.48
CA GLY A 677 28.64 10.98 -11.84
C GLY A 677 27.96 9.96 -12.75
N ILE A 678 27.70 8.78 -12.18
CA ILE A 678 26.99 7.67 -12.81
C ILE A 678 25.65 7.47 -12.08
N SER A 679 24.58 7.20 -12.83
CA SER A 679 23.26 6.88 -12.30
C SER A 679 23.22 5.52 -11.63
N SER A 680 22.57 5.46 -10.47
CA SER A 680 22.26 4.21 -9.76
C SER A 680 20.96 3.54 -10.26
N GLY A 681 20.28 4.14 -11.25
CA GLY A 681 19.06 3.62 -11.88
C GLY A 681 17.79 3.70 -11.02
N LEU A 682 16.77 2.96 -11.44
CA LEU A 682 15.43 2.99 -10.85
C LEU A 682 15.38 2.47 -9.41
N ILE A 683 16.16 1.44 -9.06
CA ILE A 683 15.91 0.68 -7.81
C ILE A 683 16.08 1.54 -6.55
N PRO A 684 17.13 2.36 -6.38
CA PRO A 684 17.25 3.27 -5.23
C PRO A 684 16.15 4.33 -5.19
N MET A 685 15.73 4.87 -6.33
CA MET A 685 14.60 5.80 -6.41
C MET A 685 13.31 5.13 -5.93
N LEU A 686 13.02 3.92 -6.41
CA LEU A 686 11.82 3.16 -6.03
C LEU A 686 11.83 2.77 -4.55
N LYS A 687 12.99 2.60 -3.91
CA LYS A 687 13.03 2.44 -2.44
C LYS A 687 12.51 3.66 -1.69
N VAL A 688 12.73 4.88 -2.18
CA VAL A 688 12.16 6.10 -1.58
C VAL A 688 10.63 6.09 -1.71
N PHE A 689 10.10 5.77 -2.89
CA PHE A 689 8.65 5.61 -3.09
C PHE A 689 8.05 4.49 -2.20
N ASN A 690 8.79 3.41 -1.94
CA ASN A 690 8.35 2.34 -1.03
C ASN A 690 8.24 2.83 0.42
N SER A 691 9.25 3.53 0.94
CA SER A 691 9.19 4.12 2.28
C SER A 691 8.09 5.17 2.40
N THR A 692 7.81 5.94 1.34
CA THR A 692 6.67 6.87 1.31
C THR A 692 5.32 6.14 1.29
N ALA A 693 5.19 5.00 0.60
CA ALA A 693 3.98 4.17 0.63
C ALA A 693 3.70 3.59 2.02
N GLN A 694 4.75 3.17 2.74
CA GLN A 694 4.66 2.70 4.13
C GLN A 694 4.31 3.83 5.11
N TYR A 695 4.93 5.01 4.95
CA TYR A 695 4.75 6.15 5.85
C TYR A 695 3.37 6.82 5.73
N VAL A 696 2.80 6.89 4.52
CA VAL A 696 1.52 7.57 4.28
C VAL A 696 0.35 6.57 4.24
N ASP A 697 0.05 6.02 5.43
CA ASP A 697 -0.88 4.90 5.72
C ASP A 697 -2.40 5.20 5.55
N GLN A 698 -2.72 6.20 4.74
CA GLN A 698 -4.09 6.66 4.41
C GLN A 698 -4.98 6.99 5.63
N GLY A 699 -4.36 7.41 6.74
CA GLY A 699 -5.04 8.00 7.89
C GLY A 699 -5.27 7.03 9.04
N GLY A 700 -4.21 6.39 9.53
CA GLY A 700 -4.26 5.49 10.69
C GLY A 700 -4.70 4.08 10.31
N ASN A 701 -3.98 3.46 9.37
CA ASN A 701 -4.13 2.09 8.89
C ASN A 701 -5.53 1.70 8.38
N LYS A 702 -6.41 2.67 8.07
CA LYS A 702 -7.70 2.40 7.40
C LYS A 702 -7.52 1.67 6.07
N ARG A 703 -6.41 1.93 5.37
CA ARG A 703 -5.99 1.26 4.13
C ARG A 703 -4.49 1.51 3.94
N PRO A 704 -3.63 0.51 3.71
CA PRO A 704 -2.21 0.76 3.43
C PRO A 704 -2.01 1.58 2.15
N GLY A 705 -0.96 2.41 2.10
CA GLY A 705 -0.54 3.10 0.89
C GLY A 705 -0.13 2.10 -0.18
N ALA A 706 -0.70 2.22 -1.40
CA ALA A 706 -0.53 1.23 -2.45
C ALA A 706 -0.29 1.89 -3.82
N PHE A 707 0.95 1.77 -4.31
CA PHE A 707 1.37 2.30 -5.60
C PHE A 707 1.72 1.15 -6.55
N CYS A 708 1.36 1.26 -7.82
CA CYS A 708 1.82 0.37 -8.89
C CYS A 708 2.75 1.13 -9.83
N ILE A 709 3.97 0.62 -9.99
CA ILE A 709 5.00 1.18 -10.86
C ILE A 709 4.90 0.53 -12.24
N TYR A 710 4.87 1.34 -13.29
CA TYR A 710 4.80 0.91 -14.68
C TYR A 710 6.14 1.15 -15.38
N LEU A 711 6.66 0.09 -16.02
CA LEU A 711 7.90 0.12 -16.78
C LEU A 711 7.71 -0.54 -18.16
N GLU A 712 8.29 0.04 -19.20
CA GLU A 712 8.33 -0.59 -20.53
C GLU A 712 9.49 -1.60 -20.62
N PRO A 713 9.31 -2.78 -21.25
CA PRO A 713 10.28 -3.88 -21.18
C PRO A 713 11.61 -3.62 -21.91
N TRP A 714 11.77 -2.49 -22.60
CA TRP A 714 13.04 -2.06 -23.19
C TRP A 714 13.94 -1.30 -22.22
N HIS A 715 13.49 -0.96 -21.00
CA HIS A 715 14.30 -0.19 -20.08
C HIS A 715 15.50 -0.99 -19.52
N GLY A 716 16.68 -0.37 -19.40
CA GLY A 716 17.93 -1.01 -18.94
C GLY A 716 17.79 -1.82 -17.65
N ASP A 717 17.12 -1.23 -16.65
CA ASP A 717 16.94 -1.81 -15.31
C ASP A 717 15.82 -2.88 -15.22
N VAL A 718 15.17 -3.26 -16.33
CA VAL A 718 13.98 -4.14 -16.31
C VAL A 718 14.21 -5.46 -15.56
N PHE A 719 15.42 -6.03 -15.64
CA PHE A 719 15.75 -7.27 -14.93
C PHE A 719 15.79 -7.09 -13.40
N ASP A 720 16.31 -5.97 -12.88
CA ASP A 720 16.30 -5.71 -11.44
C ASP A 720 14.92 -5.29 -10.94
N PHE A 721 14.17 -4.55 -11.77
CA PHE A 721 12.77 -4.19 -11.53
C PHE A 721 11.89 -5.43 -11.31
N LEU A 722 12.06 -6.47 -12.14
CA LEU A 722 11.37 -7.77 -11.99
C LEU A 722 11.73 -8.51 -10.69
N ASN A 723 12.88 -8.22 -10.08
CA ASN A 723 13.30 -8.84 -8.83
C ASN A 723 12.89 -8.03 -7.57
N ILE A 724 12.38 -6.80 -7.71
CA ILE A 724 12.22 -5.84 -6.61
C ILE A 724 11.24 -6.29 -5.50
N ARG A 725 10.25 -7.12 -5.84
CA ARG A 725 9.26 -7.70 -4.91
C ARG A 725 9.66 -9.07 -4.33
N LYS A 726 10.78 -9.66 -4.73
CA LYS A 726 11.14 -11.03 -4.30
C LYS A 726 11.49 -11.08 -2.82
N ASN A 727 11.09 -12.16 -2.15
CA ASN A 727 11.34 -12.33 -0.71
C ASN A 727 12.84 -12.52 -0.41
N HIS A 728 13.56 -13.26 -1.26
CA HIS A 728 14.99 -13.50 -1.14
C HIS A 728 15.86 -12.48 -1.89
N GLY A 729 17.17 -12.50 -1.60
CA GLY A 729 18.18 -11.63 -2.19
C GLY A 729 18.52 -10.39 -1.35
N LYS A 730 19.25 -9.46 -1.96
CA LYS A 730 19.78 -8.22 -1.38
C LYS A 730 18.67 -7.23 -1.01
N GLU A 731 18.54 -6.86 0.26
CA GLU A 731 17.49 -5.95 0.75
C GLU A 731 17.67 -4.50 0.25
N GLU A 732 18.90 -4.09 -0.06
CA GLU A 732 19.19 -2.84 -0.74
C GLU A 732 18.60 -2.78 -2.17
N MET A 733 18.20 -3.93 -2.74
CA MET A 733 17.54 -4.06 -4.04
C MET A 733 16.05 -4.45 -3.94
N ARG A 734 15.37 -4.13 -2.83
CA ARG A 734 13.95 -4.53 -2.59
C ARG A 734 13.03 -3.37 -2.23
N ALA A 735 11.80 -3.50 -2.68
CA ALA A 735 10.64 -2.64 -2.44
C ALA A 735 9.38 -3.51 -2.58
N ARG A 736 8.94 -4.11 -1.47
CA ARG A 736 7.88 -5.15 -1.48
C ARG A 736 6.47 -4.59 -1.32
N ASP A 737 6.34 -3.33 -0.91
CA ASP A 737 5.06 -2.63 -0.75
C ASP A 737 4.61 -2.01 -2.08
N LEU A 738 5.55 -1.66 -2.95
CA LEU A 738 5.28 -1.27 -4.34
C LEU A 738 4.87 -2.46 -5.21
N PHE A 739 3.72 -2.35 -5.88
CA PHE A 739 3.34 -3.26 -6.96
C PHE A 739 4.09 -2.89 -8.24
N ILE A 740 4.29 -3.86 -9.13
CA ILE A 740 4.97 -3.63 -10.42
C ILE A 740 4.13 -4.16 -11.58
N ALA A 741 4.17 -3.44 -12.70
CA ALA A 741 3.50 -3.74 -13.95
C ALA A 741 4.42 -3.47 -15.14
N LEU A 742 4.24 -4.23 -16.22
CA LEU A 742 4.90 -4.00 -17.50
C LEU A 742 3.92 -3.39 -18.50
N TRP A 743 4.39 -2.33 -19.17
CA TRP A 743 3.69 -1.64 -20.25
C TRP A 743 4.31 -2.08 -21.59
N ILE A 744 3.72 -3.12 -22.19
CA ILE A 744 4.37 -3.95 -23.21
C ILE A 744 3.98 -3.49 -24.63
N PRO A 745 4.92 -3.09 -25.50
CA PRO A 745 4.66 -2.93 -26.92
C PRO A 745 4.49 -4.30 -27.60
N ASP A 746 3.61 -4.39 -28.61
CA ASP A 746 3.32 -5.62 -29.37
C ASP A 746 4.61 -6.21 -29.99
N MET A 747 5.56 -5.35 -30.38
CA MET A 747 6.88 -5.75 -30.90
C MET A 747 7.72 -6.59 -29.92
N PHE A 748 7.58 -6.42 -28.60
CA PHE A 748 8.25 -7.30 -27.63
C PHE A 748 7.69 -8.73 -27.71
N MET A 749 6.35 -8.85 -27.74
CA MET A 749 5.66 -10.14 -27.84
C MET A 749 6.00 -10.84 -29.16
N GLU A 750 6.04 -10.11 -30.28
CA GLU A 750 6.49 -10.63 -31.58
C GLU A 750 7.92 -11.17 -31.52
N LYS A 751 8.86 -10.43 -30.91
CA LYS A 751 10.26 -10.85 -30.79
C LYS A 751 10.44 -12.07 -29.87
N VAL A 752 9.65 -12.17 -28.79
CA VAL A 752 9.60 -13.36 -27.93
C VAL A 752 9.08 -14.58 -28.71
N GLU A 753 8.03 -14.43 -29.52
CA GLU A 753 7.52 -15.51 -30.36
C GLU A 753 8.56 -15.99 -31.39
N ARG A 754 9.25 -15.06 -32.05
CA ARG A 754 10.23 -15.33 -33.12
C ARG A 754 11.63 -15.74 -32.65
N ASP A 755 11.91 -15.70 -31.35
CA ASP A 755 13.25 -15.91 -30.75
C ASP A 755 14.31 -14.88 -31.18
N GLU A 756 13.85 -13.64 -31.40
CA GLU A 756 14.70 -12.53 -31.78
C GLU A 756 15.44 -11.91 -30.58
N ASP A 757 16.43 -11.08 -30.91
CA ASP A 757 17.13 -10.25 -29.93
C ASP A 757 16.27 -9.04 -29.53
N TRP A 758 16.48 -8.58 -28.29
CA TRP A 758 15.84 -7.41 -27.70
C TRP A 758 16.92 -6.50 -27.11
N CYS A 759 17.00 -5.28 -27.61
CA CYS A 759 17.81 -4.20 -27.06
C CYS A 759 17.15 -3.59 -25.82
N LEU A 760 17.99 -3.32 -24.82
CA LEU A 760 17.66 -2.52 -23.65
C LEU A 760 18.32 -1.14 -23.74
N PHE A 761 17.55 -0.10 -23.48
CA PHE A 761 17.93 1.31 -23.65
C PHE A 761 17.73 2.10 -22.35
N SER A 762 18.18 3.35 -22.34
CA SER A 762 17.88 4.34 -21.30
C SER A 762 17.32 5.61 -21.96
N GLN A 763 16.48 6.37 -21.25
CA GLN A 763 15.81 7.55 -21.81
C GLN A 763 16.80 8.64 -22.23
N ASP A 764 17.90 8.82 -21.52
CA ASP A 764 18.97 9.78 -21.88
C ASP A 764 19.65 9.40 -23.20
N SER A 765 19.95 8.11 -23.39
CA SER A 765 20.61 7.60 -24.60
C SER A 765 19.64 7.43 -25.77
N SER A 766 18.34 7.25 -25.52
CA SER A 766 17.32 6.84 -26.51
C SER A 766 15.93 7.43 -26.21
N PRO A 767 15.79 8.78 -26.20
CA PRO A 767 14.56 9.45 -25.77
C PRO A 767 13.39 9.24 -26.75
N GLY A 768 12.16 9.41 -26.25
CA GLY A 768 10.96 9.44 -27.09
C GLY A 768 10.28 8.09 -27.31
N LEU A 769 10.89 6.97 -26.89
CA LEU A 769 10.24 5.65 -26.89
C LEU A 769 8.96 5.64 -26.02
N THR A 770 8.92 6.46 -24.96
CA THR A 770 7.73 6.70 -24.11
C THR A 770 6.64 7.55 -24.78
N GLU A 771 6.96 8.26 -25.86
CA GLU A 771 6.09 9.25 -26.52
C GLU A 771 5.47 8.75 -27.83
N CYS A 772 5.68 7.48 -28.17
CA CYS A 772 5.16 6.83 -29.38
C CYS A 772 4.70 5.39 -29.08
N TYR A 773 3.89 4.82 -29.98
CA TYR A 773 3.35 3.46 -29.87
C TYR A 773 3.18 2.84 -31.28
N GLY A 774 3.00 1.51 -31.36
CA GLY A 774 2.83 0.77 -32.62
C GLY A 774 3.94 1.05 -33.65
N ASP A 775 3.55 1.27 -34.90
CA ASP A 775 4.47 1.51 -36.03
C ASP A 775 5.49 2.64 -35.81
N GLU A 776 5.16 3.66 -35.01
CA GLU A 776 6.08 4.77 -34.72
C GLU A 776 7.14 4.35 -33.69
N PHE A 777 6.71 3.64 -32.64
CA PHE A 777 7.61 3.00 -31.68
C PHE A 777 8.53 1.99 -32.39
N ASN A 778 7.98 1.13 -33.25
CA ASN A 778 8.75 0.12 -33.98
C ASN A 778 9.86 0.74 -34.83
N LYS A 779 9.57 1.86 -35.54
CA LYS A 779 10.56 2.59 -36.34
C LYS A 779 11.63 3.26 -35.48
N LEU A 780 11.25 3.86 -34.35
CA LEU A 780 12.19 4.52 -33.44
C LEU A 780 13.09 3.51 -32.72
N TYR A 781 12.53 2.40 -32.26
CA TYR A 781 13.23 1.28 -31.64
C TYR A 781 14.28 0.68 -32.60
N VAL A 782 13.87 0.31 -33.82
CA VAL A 782 14.78 -0.25 -34.84
C VAL A 782 15.85 0.77 -35.24
N LYS A 783 15.53 2.07 -35.26
CA LYS A 783 16.55 3.10 -35.46
C LYS A 783 17.60 3.07 -34.34
N TYR A 784 17.19 3.07 -33.07
CA TYR A 784 18.14 3.05 -31.95
C TYR A 784 18.91 1.73 -31.80
N GLU A 785 18.34 0.61 -32.26
CA GLU A 785 19.06 -0.66 -32.42
C GLU A 785 20.14 -0.59 -33.51
N ASN A 786 19.87 0.06 -34.65
CA ASN A 786 20.84 0.27 -35.74
C ASN A 786 21.88 1.37 -35.45
N ASP A 787 21.51 2.41 -34.68
CA ASP A 787 22.41 3.46 -34.19
C ASP A 787 23.32 2.95 -33.03
N GLU A 788 23.20 1.68 -32.63
CA GLU A 788 23.89 1.04 -31.48
C GLU A 788 23.75 1.76 -30.13
N ARG A 789 22.60 2.41 -29.89
CA ARG A 789 22.35 3.26 -28.69
C ARG A 789 21.90 2.48 -27.44
N PHE A 790 21.93 1.15 -27.49
CA PHE A 790 21.50 0.25 -26.42
C PHE A 790 22.58 0.08 -25.34
N LEU A 791 22.16 -0.10 -24.09
CA LEU A 791 23.05 -0.46 -22.98
C LEU A 791 23.41 -1.95 -22.98
N ARG A 792 22.47 -2.81 -23.42
CA ARG A 792 22.65 -4.26 -23.50
C ARG A 792 21.68 -4.85 -24.53
N LYS A 793 22.14 -5.85 -25.28
CA LYS A 793 21.30 -6.72 -26.12
C LYS A 793 21.13 -8.07 -25.42
N VAL A 794 19.90 -8.56 -25.30
CA VAL A 794 19.52 -9.85 -24.68
C VAL A 794 18.66 -10.66 -25.65
N LYS A 795 18.40 -11.94 -25.38
CA LYS A 795 17.33 -12.64 -26.09
C LYS A 795 15.96 -12.20 -25.58
N ALA A 796 14.98 -11.99 -26.46
CA ALA A 796 13.63 -11.63 -26.03
C ALA A 796 13.04 -12.70 -25.07
N ARG A 797 13.31 -13.98 -25.35
CA ARG A 797 12.91 -15.13 -24.51
C ARG A 797 13.62 -15.21 -23.16
N GLU A 798 14.79 -14.59 -23.00
CA GLU A 798 15.51 -14.49 -21.72
C GLU A 798 14.75 -13.55 -20.76
N LEU A 799 14.41 -12.35 -21.25
CA LEU A 799 13.58 -11.41 -20.49
C LEU A 799 12.17 -11.98 -20.25
N TRP A 800 11.57 -12.65 -21.23
CA TRP A 800 10.29 -13.35 -21.03
C TRP A 800 10.36 -14.38 -19.89
N SER A 801 11.42 -15.19 -19.85
CA SER A 801 11.64 -16.16 -18.77
C SER A 801 11.77 -15.47 -17.41
N ALA A 802 12.48 -14.35 -17.32
CA ALA A 802 12.57 -13.54 -16.09
C ALA A 802 11.20 -13.01 -15.62
N ILE A 803 10.32 -12.60 -16.55
CA ILE A 803 8.94 -12.18 -16.25
C ILE A 803 8.14 -13.34 -15.65
N LEU A 804 8.18 -14.53 -16.26
CA LEU A 804 7.44 -15.70 -15.77
C LEU A 804 7.95 -16.18 -14.40
N ILE A 805 9.26 -16.11 -14.18
CA ILE A 805 9.88 -16.42 -12.88
C ILE A 805 9.36 -15.45 -11.81
N ALA A 806 9.39 -14.13 -12.06
CA ALA A 806 8.87 -13.13 -11.14
C ALA A 806 7.39 -13.36 -10.80
N GLN A 807 6.56 -13.67 -11.81
CA GLN A 807 5.13 -13.95 -11.62
C GLN A 807 4.90 -15.22 -10.80
N THR A 808 5.67 -16.28 -11.05
CA THR A 808 5.59 -17.54 -10.31
C THR A 808 5.98 -17.36 -8.83
N GLU A 809 6.99 -16.53 -8.55
CA GLU A 809 7.46 -16.25 -7.19
C GLU A 809 6.61 -15.24 -6.41
N THR A 810 5.99 -14.25 -7.07
CA THR A 810 5.43 -13.05 -6.41
C THR A 810 4.00 -12.67 -6.82
N GLY A 811 3.45 -13.26 -7.88
CA GLY A 811 2.20 -12.82 -8.52
C GLY A 811 2.31 -11.56 -9.39
N ASN A 812 3.51 -10.95 -9.47
CA ASN A 812 3.85 -9.74 -10.22
C ASN A 812 5.01 -10.00 -11.20
N PRO A 813 5.19 -9.23 -12.29
CA PRO A 813 4.42 -8.05 -12.67
C PRO A 813 3.05 -8.35 -13.26
N PHE A 814 2.17 -7.35 -13.17
CA PHE A 814 0.96 -7.25 -14.00
C PHE A 814 1.38 -7.01 -15.46
N LEU A 815 0.61 -7.50 -16.45
CA LEU A 815 0.94 -7.35 -17.87
C LEU A 815 -0.16 -6.55 -18.60
N LEU A 816 0.22 -5.44 -19.22
CA LEU A 816 -0.68 -4.62 -20.04
C LEU A 816 -0.01 -4.29 -21.38
N TYR A 817 -0.79 -4.23 -22.45
CA TYR A 817 -0.28 -4.06 -23.82
C TYR A 817 -0.44 -2.62 -24.28
N LYS A 818 0.67 -1.86 -24.26
CA LYS A 818 0.80 -0.44 -24.59
C LYS A 818 0.07 -0.06 -25.87
N ASP A 819 0.26 -0.86 -26.92
CA ASP A 819 -0.27 -0.55 -28.25
C ASP A 819 -1.79 -0.77 -28.31
N ARG A 820 -2.33 -1.77 -27.60
CA ARG A 820 -3.79 -1.99 -27.47
C ARG A 820 -4.43 -0.90 -26.61
N CYS A 821 -3.78 -0.51 -25.51
CA CYS A 821 -4.23 0.59 -24.67
C CYS A 821 -4.34 1.92 -25.45
N ASN A 822 -3.32 2.26 -26.24
CA ASN A 822 -3.27 3.51 -27.00
C ASN A 822 -4.12 3.49 -28.28
N SER A 823 -4.12 2.39 -29.04
CA SER A 823 -4.89 2.30 -30.28
C SER A 823 -6.40 2.30 -30.03
N LEU A 824 -6.85 1.68 -28.94
CA LEU A 824 -8.25 1.43 -28.56
C LEU A 824 -8.74 2.33 -27.39
N SER A 825 -8.23 3.56 -27.26
CA SER A 825 -8.70 4.55 -26.29
C SER A 825 -9.34 5.75 -26.97
N ASN A 826 -10.43 6.26 -26.39
CA ASN A 826 -11.05 7.51 -26.84
C ASN A 826 -10.25 8.77 -26.44
N GLN A 827 -9.30 8.67 -25.50
CA GLN A 827 -8.40 9.76 -25.12
C GLN A 827 -7.14 9.87 -26.01
N LYS A 828 -7.03 9.07 -27.08
CA LYS A 828 -5.84 9.05 -27.96
C LYS A 828 -5.58 10.35 -28.74
N ASN A 829 -6.46 11.35 -28.64
CA ASN A 829 -6.25 12.71 -29.14
C ASN A 829 -5.46 13.61 -28.16
N LEU A 830 -5.27 13.18 -26.90
CA LEU A 830 -4.51 13.92 -25.88
C LEU A 830 -2.99 13.69 -26.00
N GLY A 831 -2.59 12.50 -26.47
CA GLY A 831 -1.20 12.05 -26.56
C GLY A 831 -1.08 10.56 -26.28
N VAL A 832 0.12 10.11 -25.94
CA VAL A 832 0.39 8.70 -25.61
C VAL A 832 0.12 8.42 -24.13
N ILE A 833 -0.65 7.38 -23.88
CA ILE A 833 -0.94 6.80 -22.56
C ILE A 833 0.23 5.88 -22.17
N LYS A 834 0.79 6.10 -20.98
CA LYS A 834 2.09 5.55 -20.54
C LYS A 834 1.98 4.56 -19.38
N SER A 835 0.80 4.39 -18.79
CA SER A 835 0.52 3.50 -17.67
C SER A 835 -0.97 3.19 -17.55
N SER A 836 -1.31 2.34 -16.58
CA SER A 836 -2.64 2.19 -16.01
C SER A 836 -2.61 2.54 -14.51
N ASN A 837 -3.70 2.34 -13.77
CA ASN A 837 -3.78 2.56 -12.33
C ASN A 837 -3.22 1.37 -11.51
N LEU A 838 -3.39 1.42 -10.18
CA LEU A 838 -3.09 0.35 -9.23
C LEU A 838 -3.72 -1.02 -9.59
N CYS A 839 -4.91 -1.03 -10.18
CA CYS A 839 -5.73 -2.24 -10.38
C CYS A 839 -5.86 -2.69 -11.86
N CYS A 840 -5.13 -2.04 -12.78
CA CYS A 840 -5.04 -2.42 -14.20
C CYS A 840 -6.34 -2.32 -15.02
N GLU A 841 -7.36 -1.58 -14.57
CA GLU A 841 -8.61 -1.32 -15.30
C GLU A 841 -8.70 0.07 -15.92
N ILE A 842 -7.92 1.06 -15.46
CA ILE A 842 -8.01 2.46 -15.92
C ILE A 842 -6.94 2.77 -16.95
N VAL A 843 -7.31 3.32 -18.10
CA VAL A 843 -6.42 3.61 -19.22
C VAL A 843 -6.64 5.05 -19.66
N GLU A 844 -6.16 5.96 -18.82
CA GLU A 844 -6.31 7.41 -18.94
C GLU A 844 -4.96 8.10 -19.21
N TYR A 845 -4.99 9.20 -19.96
CA TYR A 845 -3.81 10.01 -20.28
C TYR A 845 -3.24 10.73 -19.04
N SER A 846 -1.91 10.81 -18.94
CA SER A 846 -1.22 11.57 -17.90
C SER A 846 0.04 12.28 -18.43
N SER A 847 0.30 13.47 -17.89
CA SER A 847 1.46 14.31 -18.18
C SER A 847 2.02 14.90 -16.88
N PRO A 848 3.16 15.62 -16.88
CA PRO A 848 3.67 16.31 -15.69
C PRO A 848 2.65 17.30 -15.09
N GLU A 849 1.77 17.87 -15.93
CA GLU A 849 0.72 18.84 -15.63
C GLU A 849 -0.66 18.21 -15.39
N GLU A 850 -0.92 17.01 -15.92
CA GLU A 850 -2.19 16.27 -15.78
C GLU A 850 -1.99 14.92 -15.09
N THR A 851 -2.45 14.81 -13.84
CA THR A 851 -2.65 13.51 -13.19
C THR A 851 -4.07 13.05 -13.45
N ALA A 852 -4.24 11.92 -14.11
CA ALA A 852 -5.57 11.36 -14.39
C ALA A 852 -6.24 10.85 -13.10
N VAL A 853 -7.58 10.85 -13.07
CA VAL A 853 -8.38 10.65 -11.84
C VAL A 853 -9.66 9.88 -12.16
N CYS A 854 -9.78 8.66 -11.65
CA CYS A 854 -10.97 7.84 -11.92
C CYS A 854 -11.99 7.80 -10.77
N ASN A 855 -13.25 7.89 -11.19
CA ASN A 855 -14.45 8.01 -10.38
C ASN A 855 -15.30 6.74 -10.60
N LEU A 856 -15.50 5.94 -9.53
CA LEU A 856 -15.85 4.52 -9.66
C LEU A 856 -17.17 4.15 -8.96
N ALA A 857 -17.98 3.30 -9.62
CA ALA A 857 -19.14 2.62 -9.05
C ALA A 857 -19.39 1.28 -9.78
N SER A 858 -20.01 0.30 -9.11
CA SER A 858 -20.31 -1.01 -9.72
C SER A 858 -21.77 -1.44 -9.59
N ILE A 859 -22.34 -1.96 -10.68
CA ILE A 859 -23.72 -2.46 -10.75
C ILE A 859 -23.77 -3.94 -10.33
N ALA A 860 -24.72 -4.30 -9.47
CA ALA A 860 -24.95 -5.67 -9.04
C ALA A 860 -25.84 -6.43 -10.02
N LEU A 861 -25.21 -7.14 -10.96
CA LEU A 861 -25.87 -7.94 -11.99
C LEU A 861 -26.95 -8.91 -11.46
N PRO A 862 -26.86 -9.50 -10.25
CA PRO A 862 -27.89 -10.39 -9.72
C PRO A 862 -29.25 -9.73 -9.46
N MET A 863 -29.33 -8.39 -9.43
CA MET A 863 -30.58 -7.64 -9.20
C MET A 863 -31.42 -7.41 -10.47
N PHE A 864 -30.90 -7.86 -11.62
CA PHE A 864 -31.53 -7.80 -12.94
C PHE A 864 -32.04 -9.16 -13.42
N VAL A 865 -31.83 -10.24 -12.64
CA VAL A 865 -32.44 -11.54 -12.89
C VAL A 865 -33.87 -11.56 -12.36
N ASN A 866 -34.83 -11.85 -13.24
CA ASN A 866 -36.25 -12.03 -12.92
C ASN A 866 -36.71 -13.42 -13.38
N GLY A 867 -36.95 -14.33 -12.43
CA GLY A 867 -37.10 -15.75 -12.73
C GLY A 867 -35.90 -16.30 -13.50
N ASN A 868 -36.13 -16.86 -14.68
CA ASN A 868 -35.10 -17.42 -15.56
C ASN A 868 -34.67 -16.46 -16.69
N GLN A 869 -34.91 -15.15 -16.56
CA GLN A 869 -34.58 -14.14 -17.57
C GLN A 869 -33.76 -12.98 -16.97
N PHE A 870 -32.98 -12.31 -17.83
CA PHE A 870 -32.18 -11.14 -17.48
C PHE A 870 -32.80 -9.86 -18.07
N ASP A 871 -33.06 -8.86 -17.23
CA ASP A 871 -33.70 -7.61 -17.60
C ASP A 871 -32.69 -6.57 -18.09
N PHE A 872 -32.31 -6.69 -19.37
CA PHE A 872 -31.41 -5.74 -20.04
C PHE A 872 -31.96 -4.31 -20.07
N LYS A 873 -33.27 -4.10 -20.10
CA LYS A 873 -33.84 -2.74 -20.10
C LYS A 873 -33.61 -2.07 -18.75
N LYS A 874 -33.91 -2.77 -17.66
CA LYS A 874 -33.65 -2.28 -16.30
C LYS A 874 -32.16 -2.08 -16.03
N LEU A 875 -31.28 -2.90 -16.60
CA LEU A 875 -29.82 -2.67 -16.58
C LEU A 875 -29.45 -1.37 -17.30
N HIS A 876 -29.97 -1.15 -18.51
CA HIS A 876 -29.73 0.07 -19.31
C HIS A 876 -30.18 1.34 -18.57
N ASP A 877 -31.40 1.33 -18.03
CA ASP A 877 -31.94 2.46 -17.27
C ASP A 877 -31.19 2.68 -15.93
N MET A 878 -30.72 1.61 -15.27
CA MET A 878 -29.82 1.72 -14.10
C MET A 878 -28.48 2.37 -14.46
N THR A 879 -27.83 1.90 -15.53
CA THR A 879 -26.56 2.45 -16.00
C THR A 879 -26.64 3.96 -16.22
N LYS A 880 -27.75 4.45 -16.76
CA LYS A 880 -27.98 5.89 -16.99
C LYS A 880 -28.02 6.67 -15.66
N ILE A 881 -28.64 6.12 -14.62
CA ILE A 881 -28.62 6.71 -13.27
C ILE A 881 -27.18 6.74 -12.72
N VAL A 882 -26.44 5.63 -12.78
CA VAL A 882 -25.08 5.56 -12.23
C VAL A 882 -24.11 6.50 -12.96
N ILE A 883 -24.21 6.65 -14.28
CA ILE A 883 -23.38 7.61 -15.03
C ILE A 883 -23.70 9.06 -14.69
N ARG A 884 -24.98 9.43 -14.48
CA ARG A 884 -25.34 10.77 -13.95
C ARG A 884 -24.68 11.01 -12.59
N ASN A 885 -24.70 10.02 -11.71
CA ASN A 885 -24.10 10.13 -10.39
C ASN A 885 -22.57 10.25 -10.46
N LEU A 886 -21.91 9.48 -11.34
CA LEU A 886 -20.46 9.56 -11.53
C LEU A 886 -20.00 10.88 -12.19
N ASP A 887 -20.77 11.44 -13.14
CA ASP A 887 -20.46 12.78 -13.67
C ASP A 887 -20.63 13.87 -12.60
N ARG A 888 -21.61 13.74 -11.69
CA ARG A 888 -21.75 14.65 -10.54
C ARG A 888 -20.62 14.51 -9.52
N VAL A 889 -20.10 13.30 -9.29
CA VAL A 889 -18.93 13.07 -8.43
C VAL A 889 -17.73 13.93 -8.87
N ILE A 890 -17.50 14.11 -10.18
CA ILE A 890 -16.41 14.96 -10.71
C ILE A 890 -16.50 16.41 -10.19
N ASP A 891 -17.72 16.95 -10.09
CA ASP A 891 -17.95 18.36 -9.74
C ASP A 891 -18.01 18.61 -8.21
N VAL A 892 -18.35 17.60 -7.41
CA VAL A 892 -18.40 17.71 -5.93
C VAL A 892 -17.15 17.17 -5.22
N ASN A 893 -16.28 16.44 -5.92
CA ASN A 893 -15.05 15.86 -5.37
C ASN A 893 -14.03 16.95 -4.98
N ALA A 894 -13.46 16.83 -3.78
CA ALA A 894 -12.24 17.53 -3.40
C ALA A 894 -11.02 16.83 -4.01
N TYR A 895 -10.11 17.59 -4.60
CA TYR A 895 -8.90 17.05 -5.22
C TYR A 895 -7.68 17.27 -4.31
N PRO A 896 -6.78 16.29 -4.18
CA PRO A 896 -5.59 16.43 -3.32
C PRO A 896 -4.55 17.43 -3.88
N LEU A 897 -4.61 17.68 -5.19
CA LEU A 897 -3.69 18.50 -5.97
C LEU A 897 -4.47 19.13 -7.15
N GLU A 898 -4.00 20.27 -7.68
CA GLU A 898 -4.69 20.96 -8.78
C GLU A 898 -4.50 20.26 -10.14
N ASN A 899 -3.39 19.55 -10.38
CA ASN A 899 -3.20 18.75 -11.61
C ASN A 899 -4.22 17.61 -11.75
N CYS A 900 -4.62 17.00 -10.62
CA CYS A 900 -5.73 16.04 -10.55
C CYS A 900 -7.07 16.70 -10.95
N LYS A 901 -7.32 17.92 -10.47
CA LYS A 901 -8.54 18.69 -10.77
C LYS A 901 -8.60 19.12 -12.23
N VAL A 902 -7.48 19.62 -12.76
CA VAL A 902 -7.36 20.03 -14.17
C VAL A 902 -7.70 18.86 -15.10
N SER A 903 -7.09 17.69 -14.92
CA SER A 903 -7.35 16.56 -15.82
C SER A 903 -8.80 16.04 -15.72
N ASN A 904 -9.35 15.90 -14.50
CA ASN A 904 -10.70 15.38 -14.33
C ASN A 904 -11.77 16.36 -14.85
N ILE A 905 -11.60 17.67 -14.66
CA ILE A 905 -12.54 18.68 -15.21
C ILE A 905 -12.41 18.79 -16.74
N LYS A 906 -11.19 18.69 -17.28
CA LYS A 906 -10.91 18.77 -18.72
C LYS A 906 -11.46 17.57 -19.51
N ASN A 907 -11.21 16.36 -19.01
CA ASN A 907 -11.47 15.11 -19.74
C ASN A 907 -12.70 14.34 -19.23
N ARG A 908 -13.15 14.61 -17.99
CA ARG A 908 -14.31 14.00 -17.30
C ARG A 908 -14.44 12.46 -17.41
N PRO A 909 -13.38 11.65 -17.21
CA PRO A 909 -13.50 10.20 -17.23
C PRO A 909 -14.27 9.66 -16.03
N VAL A 910 -14.99 8.55 -16.24
CA VAL A 910 -15.61 7.74 -15.20
C VAL A 910 -15.35 6.25 -15.47
N GLY A 911 -15.48 5.42 -14.43
CA GLY A 911 -15.30 3.97 -14.53
C GLY A 911 -16.49 3.24 -13.92
N LEU A 912 -17.48 2.92 -14.77
CA LEU A 912 -18.59 2.05 -14.40
C LEU A 912 -18.16 0.58 -14.53
N GLY A 913 -18.25 -0.16 -13.42
CA GLY A 913 -17.98 -1.58 -13.33
C GLY A 913 -19.22 -2.41 -13.00
N VAL A 914 -18.99 -3.70 -12.71
CA VAL A 914 -20.03 -4.67 -12.31
C VAL A 914 -19.62 -5.43 -11.05
N GLN A 915 -20.54 -6.18 -10.46
CA GLN A 915 -20.28 -7.21 -9.44
C GLN A 915 -21.32 -8.34 -9.57
N GLY A 916 -20.97 -9.53 -9.08
CA GLY A 916 -21.87 -10.69 -9.05
C GLY A 916 -22.17 -11.31 -10.41
N LEU A 917 -21.20 -11.38 -11.34
CA LEU A 917 -21.40 -12.09 -12.61
C LEU A 917 -21.63 -13.60 -12.38
N ALA A 918 -20.87 -14.23 -11.49
CA ALA A 918 -21.06 -15.64 -11.15
C ALA A 918 -22.40 -15.87 -10.41
N ASP A 919 -22.79 -15.02 -9.45
CA ASP A 919 -24.14 -15.04 -8.84
C ASP A 919 -25.26 -14.96 -9.90
N THR A 920 -25.08 -14.14 -10.94
CA THR A 920 -26.04 -13.98 -12.04
C THR A 920 -26.17 -15.27 -12.85
N PHE A 921 -25.04 -15.91 -13.18
CA PHE A 921 -25.01 -17.21 -13.84
C PHE A 921 -25.62 -18.33 -12.97
N PHE A 922 -25.34 -18.36 -11.66
CA PHE A 922 -25.94 -19.31 -10.72
C PHE A 922 -27.47 -19.17 -10.64
N LYS A 923 -27.99 -17.93 -10.52
CA LYS A 923 -29.44 -17.66 -10.55
C LYS A 923 -30.08 -18.14 -11.86
N LEU A 924 -29.45 -17.88 -13.00
CA LEU A 924 -29.97 -18.25 -14.32
C LEU A 924 -29.73 -19.71 -14.72
N ARG A 925 -29.09 -20.53 -13.85
CA ARG A 925 -28.72 -21.94 -14.11
C ARG A 925 -27.67 -22.13 -15.23
N ILE A 926 -26.89 -21.10 -15.54
CA ILE A 926 -25.93 -21.06 -16.64
C ILE A 926 -24.53 -21.47 -16.14
N PRO A 927 -23.90 -22.55 -16.64
CA PRO A 927 -22.51 -22.87 -16.31
C PRO A 927 -21.52 -21.83 -16.82
N PHE A 928 -20.51 -21.47 -16.03
CA PHE A 928 -19.48 -20.51 -16.42
C PHE A 928 -18.65 -21.06 -17.61
N GLY A 929 -18.63 -20.34 -18.74
CA GLY A 929 -17.97 -20.78 -19.98
C GLY A 929 -18.87 -21.51 -20.98
N SER A 930 -20.14 -21.71 -20.67
CA SER A 930 -21.15 -22.16 -21.64
C SER A 930 -21.37 -21.12 -22.76
N PRO A 931 -21.84 -21.52 -23.96
CA PRO A 931 -22.26 -20.58 -25.01
C PRO A 931 -23.27 -19.54 -24.52
N GLU A 932 -24.17 -19.93 -23.63
CA GLU A 932 -25.17 -19.09 -23.00
C GLU A 932 -24.53 -18.04 -22.07
N SER A 933 -23.53 -18.43 -21.27
CA SER A 933 -22.75 -17.47 -20.46
C SER A 933 -21.98 -16.47 -21.33
N ARG A 934 -21.50 -16.93 -22.50
CA ARG A 934 -20.77 -16.11 -23.46
C ARG A 934 -21.65 -15.05 -24.10
N GLN A 935 -22.82 -15.47 -24.59
CA GLN A 935 -23.82 -14.57 -25.16
C GLN A 935 -24.35 -13.56 -24.12
N LEU A 936 -24.65 -14.02 -22.91
CA LEU A 936 -25.12 -13.14 -21.82
C LEU A 936 -24.03 -12.14 -21.38
N ASN A 937 -22.77 -12.56 -21.31
CA ASN A 937 -21.62 -11.67 -21.05
C ASN A 937 -21.55 -10.56 -22.11
N ILE A 938 -21.61 -10.89 -23.41
CA ILE A 938 -21.65 -9.89 -24.49
C ILE A 938 -22.81 -8.91 -24.29
N GLN A 939 -24.03 -9.43 -24.10
CA GLN A 939 -25.24 -8.60 -24.00
C GLN A 939 -25.27 -7.69 -22.76
N ILE A 940 -24.72 -8.14 -21.62
CA ILE A 940 -24.60 -7.32 -20.40
C ILE A 940 -23.69 -6.11 -20.66
N PHE A 941 -22.49 -6.33 -21.20
CA PHE A 941 -21.54 -5.22 -21.39
C PHE A 941 -21.92 -4.32 -22.58
N GLU A 942 -22.50 -4.87 -23.66
CA GLU A 942 -23.13 -4.08 -24.72
C GLU A 942 -24.21 -3.14 -24.16
N THR A 943 -25.07 -3.66 -23.28
CA THR A 943 -26.14 -2.89 -22.62
C THR A 943 -25.60 -1.76 -21.74
N ILE A 944 -24.56 -2.05 -20.95
CA ILE A 944 -23.90 -1.04 -20.10
C ILE A 944 -23.25 0.04 -20.96
N TYR A 945 -22.53 -0.32 -22.03
CA TYR A 945 -21.89 0.69 -22.88
C TYR A 945 -22.92 1.55 -23.63
N HIS A 946 -24.02 0.94 -24.12
CA HIS A 946 -25.11 1.66 -24.78
C HIS A 946 -25.82 2.64 -23.82
N GLY A 947 -26.12 2.20 -22.59
CA GLY A 947 -26.74 3.05 -21.57
C GLY A 947 -25.85 4.19 -21.13
N ALA A 948 -24.56 3.91 -20.96
CA ALA A 948 -23.59 4.90 -20.49
C ALA A 948 -23.38 6.01 -21.52
N LEU A 949 -23.24 5.64 -22.80
CA LEU A 949 -23.15 6.59 -23.90
C LEU A 949 -24.45 7.38 -24.11
N GLU A 950 -25.64 6.77 -23.96
CA GLU A 950 -26.89 7.53 -24.04
C GLU A 950 -26.99 8.58 -22.93
N GLN A 951 -26.66 8.24 -21.68
CA GLN A 951 -26.68 9.23 -20.60
C GLN A 951 -25.61 10.31 -20.82
N SER A 952 -24.39 9.95 -21.18
CA SER A 952 -23.32 10.93 -21.39
C SER A 952 -23.65 11.86 -22.57
N CYS A 953 -24.35 11.37 -23.59
CA CYS A 953 -24.89 12.19 -24.68
C CYS A 953 -26.03 13.12 -24.22
N LYS A 954 -26.93 12.64 -23.34
CA LYS A 954 -27.96 13.48 -22.71
C LYS A 954 -27.32 14.61 -21.87
N LEU A 955 -26.34 14.28 -21.02
CA LEU A 955 -25.61 15.26 -20.21
C LEU A 955 -24.85 16.27 -21.08
N ALA A 956 -24.35 15.87 -22.25
CA ALA A 956 -23.74 16.81 -23.20
C ALA A 956 -24.75 17.76 -23.85
N GLN A 957 -25.98 17.30 -24.12
CA GLN A 957 -27.08 18.16 -24.54
C GLN A 957 -27.50 19.16 -23.44
N GLU A 958 -27.35 18.81 -22.17
CA GLU A 958 -27.76 19.63 -21.02
C GLU A 958 -26.65 20.57 -20.49
N HIS A 959 -25.37 20.19 -20.61
CA HIS A 959 -24.23 20.86 -19.96
C HIS A 959 -23.02 21.09 -20.88
N GLY A 960 -23.10 20.72 -22.16
CA GLY A 960 -21.98 20.71 -23.10
C GLY A 960 -21.07 19.48 -22.93
N THR A 961 -20.24 19.22 -23.94
CA THR A 961 -19.25 18.12 -23.93
C THR A 961 -18.14 18.35 -22.90
N TYR A 962 -17.28 17.36 -22.68
CA TYR A 962 -15.98 17.60 -22.04
C TYR A 962 -15.07 18.44 -22.94
N GLY A 963 -14.06 19.11 -22.35
CA GLY A 963 -13.24 20.13 -23.01
C GLY A 963 -12.28 19.61 -24.09
N THR A 964 -12.12 18.30 -24.20
CA THR A 964 -11.25 17.61 -25.18
C THR A 964 -12.02 16.62 -26.07
N TYR A 965 -13.33 16.84 -26.23
CA TYR A 965 -14.16 16.01 -27.10
C TYR A 965 -13.74 16.10 -28.57
N ASP A 966 -13.44 17.30 -29.07
CA ASP A 966 -13.07 17.48 -30.47
C ASP A 966 -11.74 16.79 -30.80
N GLY A 967 -11.74 16.06 -31.92
CA GLY A 967 -10.62 15.21 -32.35
C GLY A 967 -10.65 13.79 -31.78
N SER A 968 -11.40 13.52 -30.70
CA SER A 968 -11.55 12.17 -30.14
C SER A 968 -12.21 11.20 -31.15
N PRO A 969 -11.95 9.88 -31.07
CA PRO A 969 -12.70 8.87 -31.82
C PRO A 969 -14.23 9.02 -31.75
N MET A 970 -14.80 9.34 -30.59
CA MET A 970 -16.25 9.57 -30.46
C MET A 970 -16.73 10.78 -31.27
N SER A 971 -15.96 11.88 -31.33
CA SER A 971 -16.27 13.02 -32.23
C SER A 971 -16.21 12.65 -33.72
N GLN A 972 -15.43 11.63 -34.08
CA GLN A 972 -15.37 11.04 -35.41
C GLN A 972 -16.44 9.96 -35.65
N GLY A 973 -17.38 9.76 -34.71
CA GLY A 973 -18.45 8.74 -34.79
C GLY A 973 -17.98 7.30 -34.53
N LYS A 974 -16.75 7.11 -34.05
CA LYS A 974 -16.16 5.80 -33.70
C LYS A 974 -16.35 5.56 -32.20
N LEU A 975 -17.14 4.54 -31.87
CA LEU A 975 -17.31 4.02 -30.51
C LEU A 975 -16.33 2.85 -30.29
N GLN A 976 -16.25 2.34 -29.06
CA GLN A 976 -15.22 1.36 -28.71
C GLN A 976 -15.22 0.12 -29.61
N TYR A 977 -16.39 -0.48 -29.89
CA TYR A 977 -16.45 -1.66 -30.76
C TYR A 977 -15.98 -1.38 -32.20
N ASP A 978 -16.10 -0.14 -32.70
CA ASP A 978 -15.56 0.23 -34.02
C ASP A 978 -14.02 0.24 -34.00
N LEU A 979 -13.39 0.64 -32.88
CA LEU A 979 -11.93 0.58 -32.71
C LEU A 979 -11.44 -0.87 -32.65
N TRP A 980 -12.23 -1.77 -32.08
CA TRP A 980 -11.99 -3.21 -32.07
C TRP A 980 -12.32 -3.91 -33.40
N GLY A 981 -12.95 -3.23 -34.36
CA GLY A 981 -13.47 -3.84 -35.59
C GLY A 981 -14.62 -4.84 -35.36
N ALA A 982 -15.25 -4.80 -34.19
CA ALA A 982 -16.31 -5.73 -33.78
C ALA A 982 -17.70 -5.22 -34.21
N LYS A 983 -18.61 -6.15 -34.57
CA LYS A 983 -20.04 -5.84 -34.76
C LYS A 983 -20.78 -6.08 -33.44
N PRO A 984 -21.56 -5.12 -32.91
CA PRO A 984 -22.47 -5.36 -31.79
C PRO A 984 -23.62 -6.31 -32.20
N THR A 985 -24.35 -6.81 -31.21
CA THR A 985 -25.60 -7.53 -31.45
C THR A 985 -26.71 -6.57 -31.89
N ASP A 986 -27.83 -7.11 -32.35
CA ASP A 986 -28.99 -6.29 -32.74
C ASP A 986 -29.91 -5.95 -31.54
N LEU A 987 -29.37 -5.99 -30.30
CA LEU A 987 -30.09 -5.72 -29.05
C LEU A 987 -30.41 -4.22 -28.83
N TRP A 988 -29.56 -3.32 -29.33
CA TRP A 988 -29.68 -1.87 -29.15
C TRP A 988 -29.48 -1.09 -30.46
N ASP A 989 -30.22 0.01 -30.67
CA ASP A 989 -30.10 0.85 -31.88
C ASP A 989 -28.91 1.83 -31.81
N TRP A 990 -27.73 1.25 -31.95
CA TRP A 990 -26.44 1.94 -32.10
C TRP A 990 -26.44 3.00 -33.21
N ARG A 991 -27.23 2.84 -34.28
CA ARG A 991 -27.33 3.82 -35.37
C ARG A 991 -28.12 5.07 -34.95
N THR A 992 -29.10 4.93 -34.06
CA THR A 992 -29.76 6.09 -33.45
C THR A 992 -28.88 6.76 -32.40
N LEU A 993 -28.18 5.99 -31.56
CA LEU A 993 -27.26 6.55 -30.58
C LEU A 993 -26.10 7.32 -31.24
N LYS A 994 -25.43 6.75 -32.26
CA LYS A 994 -24.39 7.47 -33.02
C LYS A 994 -24.88 8.78 -33.65
N ARG A 995 -26.14 8.85 -34.10
CA ARG A 995 -26.76 10.10 -34.60
C ARG A 995 -27.07 11.12 -33.51
N LYS A 996 -27.35 10.69 -32.27
CA LYS A 996 -27.43 11.60 -31.10
C LYS A 996 -26.05 12.17 -30.79
N ILE A 997 -25.03 11.31 -30.68
CA ILE A 997 -23.64 11.68 -30.37
C ILE A 997 -23.08 12.63 -31.44
N ALA A 998 -23.29 12.35 -32.72
CA ALA A 998 -22.85 13.24 -33.81
C ALA A 998 -23.53 14.63 -33.82
N LYS A 999 -24.61 14.83 -33.05
CA LYS A 999 -25.35 16.10 -32.92
C LYS A 999 -25.12 16.82 -31.58
N HIS A 1000 -24.85 16.08 -30.51
CA HIS A 1000 -24.80 16.60 -29.13
C HIS A 1000 -23.49 16.30 -28.39
N GLY A 1001 -22.63 15.45 -28.95
CA GLY A 1001 -21.43 14.93 -28.30
C GLY A 1001 -21.71 14.00 -27.12
N VAL A 1002 -20.71 13.85 -26.24
CA VAL A 1002 -20.82 13.18 -24.94
C VAL A 1002 -20.11 13.99 -23.85
N ARG A 1003 -20.54 13.82 -22.60
CA ARG A 1003 -20.08 14.57 -21.43
C ARG A 1003 -18.78 14.03 -20.83
N ASN A 1004 -18.44 12.77 -21.10
CA ASN A 1004 -17.34 12.04 -20.47
C ASN A 1004 -16.46 11.42 -21.55
N SER A 1005 -15.12 11.49 -21.41
CA SER A 1005 -14.19 10.89 -22.39
C SER A 1005 -14.15 9.36 -22.35
N LEU A 1006 -14.41 8.77 -21.18
CA LEU A 1006 -14.38 7.34 -20.89
C LEU A 1006 -15.48 7.03 -19.86
N LEU A 1007 -16.05 5.81 -19.93
CA LEU A 1007 -17.29 5.46 -19.24
C LEU A 1007 -17.26 4.12 -18.49
N VAL A 1008 -16.56 3.10 -19.01
CA VAL A 1008 -16.69 1.72 -18.55
C VAL A 1008 -15.32 1.13 -18.22
N ALA A 1009 -15.13 0.77 -16.95
CA ALA A 1009 -13.91 0.16 -16.42
C ALA A 1009 -14.25 -0.88 -15.36
N LEU A 1010 -13.72 -2.11 -15.51
CA LEU A 1010 -14.12 -3.23 -14.65
C LEU A 1010 -13.10 -3.46 -13.53
N MET A 1011 -13.26 -2.70 -12.44
CA MET A 1011 -12.39 -2.71 -11.25
C MET A 1011 -12.60 -3.95 -10.36
N PRO A 1012 -11.67 -4.25 -9.43
CA PRO A 1012 -11.88 -5.30 -8.43
C PRO A 1012 -12.82 -4.78 -7.34
N THR A 1013 -13.99 -5.39 -7.16
CA THR A 1013 -15.01 -4.94 -6.20
C THR A 1013 -14.82 -5.47 -4.78
N ALA A 1014 -13.55 -5.66 -4.36
CA ALA A 1014 -13.19 -6.50 -3.23
C ALA A 1014 -14.03 -6.25 -1.97
N SER A 1015 -14.10 -5.01 -1.47
CA SER A 1015 -14.94 -4.67 -0.32
C SER A 1015 -16.40 -4.41 -0.67
N THR A 1016 -16.68 -3.86 -1.86
CA THR A 1016 -18.04 -3.41 -2.22
C THR A 1016 -18.99 -4.56 -2.55
N SER A 1017 -18.50 -5.67 -3.09
CA SER A 1017 -19.31 -6.88 -3.26
C SER A 1017 -19.43 -7.71 -1.98
N GLN A 1018 -18.48 -7.60 -1.03
CA GLN A 1018 -18.64 -8.16 0.33
C GLN A 1018 -19.79 -7.49 1.08
N ILE A 1019 -19.92 -6.16 1.00
CA ILE A 1019 -21.03 -5.39 1.61
C ILE A 1019 -22.40 -5.87 1.12
N PHE A 1020 -22.52 -6.23 -0.17
CA PHE A 1020 -23.79 -6.75 -0.72
C PHE A 1020 -23.94 -8.28 -0.64
N GLY A 1021 -22.85 -9.03 -0.47
CA GLY A 1021 -22.83 -10.49 -0.37
C GLY A 1021 -22.66 -11.23 -1.71
N PHE A 1022 -22.10 -10.58 -2.74
CA PHE A 1022 -21.92 -11.09 -4.11
C PHE A 1022 -20.43 -11.39 -4.45
N THR A 1023 -20.18 -12.17 -5.50
CA THR A 1023 -18.83 -12.43 -6.03
C THR A 1023 -18.20 -11.19 -6.63
N GLU A 1024 -16.86 -11.16 -6.63
CA GLU A 1024 -16.08 -10.01 -7.08
C GLU A 1024 -16.16 -9.82 -8.60
N CYS A 1025 -16.54 -8.61 -9.01
CA CYS A 1025 -16.61 -8.13 -10.38
C CYS A 1025 -17.20 -9.15 -11.39
N PHE A 1026 -16.37 -9.65 -12.30
CA PHE A 1026 -16.69 -10.65 -13.33
C PHE A 1026 -16.05 -12.03 -13.08
N GLU A 1027 -15.49 -12.27 -11.89
CA GLU A 1027 -14.72 -13.49 -11.61
C GLU A 1027 -15.62 -14.73 -11.38
N PRO A 1028 -15.17 -15.94 -11.78
CA PRO A 1028 -15.75 -17.18 -11.27
C PRO A 1028 -15.50 -17.33 -9.76
N ILE A 1029 -16.32 -18.10 -9.07
CA ILE A 1029 -16.14 -18.32 -7.63
C ILE A 1029 -14.83 -19.06 -7.34
N THR A 1030 -14.02 -18.54 -6.42
CA THR A 1030 -12.68 -19.10 -6.10
C THR A 1030 -12.77 -20.39 -5.28
N SER A 1031 -13.85 -20.57 -4.53
CA SER A 1031 -14.19 -21.77 -3.74
C SER A 1031 -15.66 -21.73 -3.34
N ASN A 1032 -16.36 -22.86 -3.30
CA ASN A 1032 -17.75 -22.91 -2.82
C ASN A 1032 -17.89 -22.87 -1.28
N ILE A 1033 -16.84 -23.21 -0.54
CA ILE A 1033 -16.76 -23.04 0.93
C ILE A 1033 -15.33 -22.61 1.28
N TYR A 1034 -15.16 -21.47 1.94
CA TYR A 1034 -13.84 -20.97 2.33
C TYR A 1034 -13.88 -20.10 3.58
N LEU A 1035 -12.74 -20.03 4.26
CA LEU A 1035 -12.49 -19.06 5.33
C LEU A 1035 -11.84 -17.82 4.69
N ARG A 1036 -12.45 -16.65 4.85
CA ARG A 1036 -11.92 -15.38 4.34
C ARG A 1036 -11.32 -14.55 5.46
N ARG A 1037 -10.02 -14.25 5.35
CA ARG A 1037 -9.31 -13.31 6.21
C ARG A 1037 -9.50 -11.88 5.70
N VAL A 1038 -9.85 -10.97 6.60
CA VAL A 1038 -10.04 -9.53 6.37
C VAL A 1038 -9.65 -8.74 7.62
N LEU A 1039 -9.59 -7.41 7.54
CA LEU A 1039 -9.33 -6.53 8.70
C LEU A 1039 -10.39 -6.67 9.81
N SER A 1040 -11.57 -7.20 9.50
CA SER A 1040 -12.65 -7.53 10.45
C SER A 1040 -12.62 -8.99 10.94
N GLY A 1041 -11.49 -9.71 10.80
CA GLY A 1041 -11.28 -11.06 11.32
C GLY A 1041 -11.37 -12.19 10.29
N GLU A 1042 -11.69 -13.40 10.75
CA GLU A 1042 -11.87 -14.58 9.90
C GLU A 1042 -13.36 -14.90 9.72
N HIS A 1043 -13.86 -14.86 8.49
CA HIS A 1043 -15.28 -15.05 8.17
C HIS A 1043 -15.48 -16.32 7.36
N GLN A 1044 -16.39 -17.21 7.81
CA GLN A 1044 -16.74 -18.41 7.05
C GLN A 1044 -17.72 -18.04 5.94
N VAL A 1045 -17.31 -18.23 4.68
CA VAL A 1045 -18.12 -17.91 3.48
C VAL A 1045 -18.52 -19.20 2.77
N VAL A 1046 -19.80 -19.27 2.38
CA VAL A 1046 -20.41 -20.41 1.69
C VAL A 1046 -21.17 -19.91 0.47
N ASN A 1047 -21.09 -20.64 -0.64
CA ASN A 1047 -21.91 -20.39 -1.83
C ASN A 1047 -23.39 -20.66 -1.52
N ARG A 1048 -24.16 -19.60 -1.28
CA ARG A 1048 -25.60 -19.66 -0.92
C ARG A 1048 -26.44 -20.46 -1.93
N TYR A 1049 -26.17 -20.30 -3.23
CA TYR A 1049 -26.91 -21.00 -4.31
C TYR A 1049 -26.62 -22.50 -4.34
N LEU A 1050 -25.38 -22.91 -4.07
CA LEU A 1050 -25.02 -24.33 -3.94
C LEU A 1050 -25.74 -24.97 -2.75
N VAL A 1051 -25.81 -24.27 -1.61
CA VAL A 1051 -26.55 -24.76 -0.43
C VAL A 1051 -28.03 -24.89 -0.76
N ASP A 1052 -28.66 -23.85 -1.33
CA ASP A 1052 -30.07 -23.88 -1.71
C ASP A 1052 -30.40 -25.09 -2.62
N ASP A 1053 -29.53 -25.40 -3.58
CA ASP A 1053 -29.72 -26.55 -4.48
C ASP A 1053 -29.50 -27.90 -3.79
N LEU A 1054 -28.45 -28.04 -2.98
CA LEU A 1054 -28.21 -29.26 -2.22
C LEU A 1054 -29.27 -29.51 -1.15
N VAL A 1055 -29.89 -28.45 -0.60
CA VAL A 1055 -31.07 -28.52 0.27
C VAL A 1055 -32.30 -29.01 -0.51
N LYS A 1056 -32.62 -28.39 -1.66
CA LYS A 1056 -33.75 -28.83 -2.53
C LYS A 1056 -33.62 -30.28 -3.01
N LEU A 1057 -32.39 -30.76 -3.20
CA LEU A 1057 -32.09 -32.14 -3.58
C LEU A 1057 -32.06 -33.13 -2.39
N GLY A 1058 -32.23 -32.65 -1.14
CA GLY A 1058 -32.14 -33.47 0.07
C GLY A 1058 -30.72 -33.99 0.38
N LEU A 1059 -29.69 -33.41 -0.27
CA LEU A 1059 -28.30 -33.83 -0.16
C LEU A 1059 -27.54 -33.07 0.94
N TRP A 1060 -27.92 -31.83 1.26
CA TRP A 1060 -27.17 -30.98 2.19
C TRP A 1060 -27.18 -31.53 3.63
N ASN A 1061 -26.00 -31.94 4.10
CA ASN A 1061 -25.79 -32.48 5.45
C ASN A 1061 -24.33 -32.30 5.90
N THR A 1062 -24.04 -32.60 7.16
CA THR A 1062 -22.71 -32.41 7.76
C THR A 1062 -21.59 -33.22 7.09
N ASP A 1063 -21.83 -34.46 6.66
CA ASP A 1063 -20.81 -35.24 5.94
C ASP A 1063 -20.56 -34.64 4.55
N LEU A 1064 -21.61 -34.27 3.81
CA LEU A 1064 -21.44 -33.63 2.50
C LEU A 1064 -20.66 -32.32 2.60
N LYS A 1065 -21.00 -31.47 3.58
CA LYS A 1065 -20.26 -30.24 3.90
C LYS A 1065 -18.78 -30.53 4.21
N ASN A 1066 -18.52 -31.58 5.01
CA ASN A 1066 -17.16 -32.00 5.33
C ASN A 1066 -16.41 -32.55 4.09
N GLN A 1067 -17.08 -33.28 3.19
CA GLN A 1067 -16.51 -33.70 1.91
C GLN A 1067 -16.15 -32.50 1.01
N ILE A 1068 -16.96 -31.44 0.99
CA ILE A 1068 -16.65 -30.21 0.23
C ILE A 1068 -15.42 -29.50 0.83
N LEU A 1069 -15.28 -29.47 2.15
CA LEU A 1069 -14.08 -28.95 2.83
C LEU A 1069 -12.83 -29.79 2.52
N LEU A 1070 -12.92 -31.13 2.57
CA LEU A 1070 -11.85 -32.06 2.13
C LEU A 1070 -11.42 -31.76 0.68
N ASN A 1071 -12.39 -31.55 -0.21
CA ASN A 1071 -12.17 -31.21 -1.62
C ASN A 1071 -11.84 -29.72 -1.86
N ARG A 1072 -11.41 -28.97 -0.83
CA ARG A 1072 -10.98 -27.56 -0.91
C ARG A 1072 -12.04 -26.63 -1.54
N GLY A 1073 -13.32 -26.91 -1.30
CA GLY A 1073 -14.46 -26.19 -1.87
C GLY A 1073 -14.91 -26.67 -3.26
N SER A 1074 -14.28 -27.70 -3.81
CA SER A 1074 -14.73 -28.36 -5.04
C SER A 1074 -15.87 -29.35 -4.75
N ILE A 1075 -16.73 -29.55 -5.75
CA ILE A 1075 -17.76 -30.58 -5.76
C ILE A 1075 -17.54 -31.66 -6.84
N GLN A 1076 -16.48 -31.54 -7.65
CA GLN A 1076 -16.31 -32.38 -8.84
C GLN A 1076 -16.09 -33.85 -8.51
N ALA A 1077 -15.26 -34.15 -7.50
CA ALA A 1077 -14.93 -35.51 -7.08
C ALA A 1077 -16.00 -36.18 -6.20
N ILE A 1078 -16.97 -35.43 -5.67
CA ILE A 1078 -17.94 -35.95 -4.69
C ILE A 1078 -19.03 -36.77 -5.40
N GLU A 1079 -19.21 -38.03 -5.01
CA GLU A 1079 -20.26 -38.89 -5.56
C GLU A 1079 -21.67 -38.46 -5.09
N GLY A 1080 -22.71 -38.90 -5.82
CA GLY A 1080 -24.11 -38.54 -5.54
C GLY A 1080 -24.56 -37.15 -6.02
N ILE A 1081 -23.65 -36.16 -6.16
CA ILE A 1081 -24.01 -34.84 -6.71
C ILE A 1081 -24.27 -34.94 -8.24
N PRO A 1082 -25.41 -34.45 -8.77
CA PRO A 1082 -25.71 -34.48 -10.20
C PRO A 1082 -24.71 -33.71 -11.08
N LYS A 1083 -24.49 -34.19 -12.31
CA LYS A 1083 -23.55 -33.57 -13.28
C LYS A 1083 -23.87 -32.10 -13.59
N GLU A 1084 -25.16 -31.74 -13.62
CA GLU A 1084 -25.62 -30.37 -13.85
C GLU A 1084 -25.16 -29.42 -12.73
N ILE A 1085 -25.34 -29.82 -11.46
CA ILE A 1085 -24.88 -29.09 -10.28
C ILE A 1085 -23.36 -28.97 -10.29
N LYS A 1086 -22.64 -30.06 -10.61
CA LYS A 1086 -21.18 -30.07 -10.78
C LYS A 1086 -20.70 -29.09 -11.86
N SER A 1087 -21.41 -29.02 -13.00
CA SER A 1087 -21.08 -28.09 -14.08
C SER A 1087 -21.37 -26.64 -13.72
N LEU A 1088 -22.45 -26.37 -12.97
CA LEU A 1088 -22.85 -25.02 -12.57
C LEU A 1088 -21.88 -24.41 -11.56
N TYR A 1089 -21.49 -25.16 -10.52
CA TYR A 1089 -20.66 -24.67 -9.41
C TYR A 1089 -19.18 -25.06 -9.52
N LYS A 1090 -18.65 -25.06 -10.75
CA LYS A 1090 -17.20 -25.14 -10.97
C LYS A 1090 -16.48 -23.98 -10.29
N THR A 1091 -15.40 -24.28 -9.56
CA THR A 1091 -14.52 -23.25 -9.03
C THR A 1091 -13.60 -22.70 -10.13
N VAL A 1092 -12.99 -21.52 -9.92
CA VAL A 1092 -12.03 -20.93 -10.87
C VAL A 1092 -10.86 -21.85 -11.23
N TRP A 1093 -10.51 -22.79 -10.34
CA TRP A 1093 -9.47 -23.80 -10.54
C TRP A 1093 -9.91 -24.98 -11.43
N GLU A 1094 -11.20 -25.07 -11.76
CA GLU A 1094 -11.84 -26.12 -12.57
C GLU A 1094 -12.34 -25.59 -13.94
N ILE A 1095 -12.03 -24.32 -14.22
CA ILE A 1095 -12.36 -23.57 -15.43
C ILE A 1095 -11.05 -23.27 -16.15
N SER A 1096 -10.93 -23.68 -17.42
CA SER A 1096 -9.75 -23.35 -18.23
C SER A 1096 -9.61 -21.83 -18.34
N GLN A 1097 -8.41 -21.31 -18.10
CA GLN A 1097 -8.15 -19.86 -18.16
C GLN A 1097 -8.34 -19.29 -19.58
N LYS A 1098 -8.31 -20.16 -20.61
CA LYS A 1098 -8.73 -19.82 -21.98
C LYS A 1098 -10.16 -19.23 -22.01
N VAL A 1099 -11.08 -19.83 -21.25
CA VAL A 1099 -12.49 -19.38 -21.11
C VAL A 1099 -12.58 -18.02 -20.41
N VAL A 1100 -11.75 -17.78 -19.39
CA VAL A 1100 -11.70 -16.49 -18.69
C VAL A 1100 -11.24 -15.38 -19.64
N ILE A 1101 -10.19 -15.67 -20.44
CA ILE A 1101 -9.66 -14.76 -21.46
C ILE A 1101 -10.66 -14.53 -22.61
N ASP A 1102 -11.33 -15.58 -23.10
CA ASP A 1102 -12.34 -15.46 -24.15
C ASP A 1102 -13.52 -14.57 -23.68
N LEU A 1103 -14.06 -14.81 -22.47
CA LEU A 1103 -15.13 -13.98 -21.90
C LEU A 1103 -14.68 -12.53 -21.63
N ALA A 1104 -13.40 -12.31 -21.32
CA ALA A 1104 -12.82 -10.97 -21.19
C ALA A 1104 -12.66 -10.27 -22.55
N ALA A 1105 -12.28 -11.00 -23.60
CA ALA A 1105 -12.17 -10.48 -24.96
C ALA A 1105 -13.55 -10.16 -25.56
N ASP A 1106 -14.55 -11.01 -25.33
CA ASP A 1106 -15.93 -10.83 -25.80
C ASP A 1106 -16.58 -9.54 -25.29
N ARG A 1107 -16.24 -9.11 -24.07
CA ARG A 1107 -16.76 -7.85 -23.48
C ARG A 1107 -15.93 -6.63 -23.80
N ALA A 1108 -14.66 -6.78 -24.19
CA ALA A 1108 -13.72 -5.68 -24.36
C ALA A 1108 -14.11 -4.64 -25.44
N PRO A 1109 -14.81 -5.00 -26.55
CA PRO A 1109 -15.44 -4.04 -27.47
C PRO A 1109 -16.43 -3.05 -26.82
N PHE A 1110 -16.88 -3.30 -25.58
CA PHE A 1110 -17.82 -2.47 -24.82
C PHE A 1110 -17.19 -1.86 -23.56
N ILE A 1111 -15.85 -1.89 -23.46
CA ILE A 1111 -15.07 -1.34 -22.34
C ILE A 1111 -14.07 -0.36 -22.93
N ASP A 1112 -14.33 0.93 -22.80
CA ASP A 1112 -13.47 1.99 -23.34
C ASP A 1112 -12.19 2.20 -22.51
N GLN A 1113 -12.22 1.85 -21.22
CA GLN A 1113 -11.05 1.69 -20.35
C GLN A 1113 -10.47 0.26 -20.49
N SER A 1114 -10.27 -0.48 -19.40
CA SER A 1114 -9.84 -1.90 -19.36
C SER A 1114 -10.55 -2.66 -18.21
N GLN A 1115 -10.03 -3.85 -17.85
CA GLN A 1115 -10.61 -4.76 -16.84
C GLN A 1115 -9.52 -5.46 -16.02
N SER A 1116 -9.71 -5.57 -14.70
CA SER A 1116 -8.75 -6.15 -13.74
C SER A 1116 -8.69 -7.69 -13.78
N MET A 1117 -8.34 -8.28 -14.92
CA MET A 1117 -8.42 -9.74 -15.14
C MET A 1117 -7.34 -10.50 -14.35
N ASN A 1118 -7.71 -11.09 -13.21
CA ASN A 1118 -6.90 -12.09 -12.51
C ASN A 1118 -6.89 -13.41 -13.27
N LEU A 1119 -5.77 -14.14 -13.22
CA LEU A 1119 -5.60 -15.46 -13.84
C LEU A 1119 -5.13 -16.48 -12.80
N PHE A 1120 -5.67 -17.69 -12.86
CA PHE A 1120 -5.59 -18.70 -11.79
C PHE A 1120 -5.00 -20.01 -12.33
N ILE A 1121 -3.89 -20.46 -11.74
CA ILE A 1121 -3.23 -21.71 -12.13
C ILE A 1121 -2.91 -22.53 -10.88
N GLN A 1122 -3.29 -23.80 -10.88
CA GLN A 1122 -2.85 -24.73 -9.83
C GLN A 1122 -1.40 -25.16 -10.10
N ASP A 1123 -1.20 -25.90 -11.20
CA ASP A 1123 0.08 -26.51 -11.54
C ASP A 1123 0.82 -25.63 -12.55
N VAL A 1124 1.69 -24.76 -12.01
CA VAL A 1124 2.39 -23.71 -12.77
C VAL A 1124 3.52 -24.29 -13.61
N SER A 1125 3.53 -23.97 -14.89
CA SER A 1125 4.66 -24.22 -15.79
C SER A 1125 4.84 -23.05 -16.76
N PHE A 1126 6.07 -22.83 -17.24
CA PHE A 1126 6.34 -21.74 -18.18
C PHE A 1126 5.62 -21.92 -19.52
N SER A 1127 5.33 -23.16 -19.93
CA SER A 1127 4.52 -23.45 -21.12
C SER A 1127 3.08 -22.94 -20.94
N LYS A 1128 2.40 -23.30 -19.84
CA LYS A 1128 1.03 -22.83 -19.56
C LYS A 1128 0.97 -21.31 -19.35
N LEU A 1129 1.94 -20.72 -18.66
CA LEU A 1129 2.00 -19.26 -18.49
C LEU A 1129 2.23 -18.55 -19.83
N THR A 1130 3.16 -19.04 -20.66
CA THR A 1130 3.45 -18.47 -21.99
C THR A 1130 2.21 -18.52 -22.88
N SER A 1131 1.59 -19.69 -23.02
CA SER A 1131 0.44 -19.84 -23.91
C SER A 1131 -0.76 -18.98 -23.45
N MET A 1132 -1.01 -18.90 -22.14
CA MET A 1132 -2.04 -18.05 -21.55
C MET A 1132 -1.83 -16.56 -21.87
N HIS A 1133 -0.63 -16.03 -21.65
CA HIS A 1133 -0.31 -14.62 -21.94
C HIS A 1133 -0.29 -14.32 -23.44
N PHE A 1134 0.22 -15.23 -24.28
CA PHE A 1134 0.16 -15.07 -25.73
C PHE A 1134 -1.27 -15.17 -26.27
N TYR A 1135 -2.14 -15.96 -25.65
CA TYR A 1135 -3.57 -15.99 -26.01
C TYR A 1135 -4.27 -14.69 -25.63
N ALA A 1136 -4.04 -14.16 -24.42
CA ALA A 1136 -4.55 -12.85 -23.99
C ALA A 1136 -4.11 -11.71 -24.92
N TRP A 1137 -2.82 -11.69 -25.31
CA TRP A 1137 -2.27 -10.75 -26.28
C TRP A 1137 -2.89 -10.89 -27.67
N LYS A 1138 -2.92 -12.12 -28.24
CA LYS A 1138 -3.47 -12.39 -29.59
C LYS A 1138 -4.99 -12.13 -29.69
N LYS A 1139 -5.72 -12.17 -28.56
CA LYS A 1139 -7.13 -11.71 -28.46
C LYS A 1139 -7.28 -10.19 -28.41
N GLY A 1140 -6.19 -9.43 -28.39
CA GLY A 1140 -6.18 -7.97 -28.45
C GLY A 1140 -6.52 -7.27 -27.13
N LEU A 1141 -6.50 -7.99 -25.99
CA LEU A 1141 -6.78 -7.41 -24.68
C LEU A 1141 -5.85 -6.21 -24.37
N LYS A 1142 -6.34 -5.28 -23.53
CA LYS A 1142 -5.54 -4.17 -23.00
C LYS A 1142 -4.73 -4.62 -21.77
N THR A 1143 -5.41 -5.24 -20.82
CA THR A 1143 -4.80 -5.87 -19.64
C THR A 1143 -4.75 -7.38 -19.89
N GLY A 1144 -3.55 -7.92 -20.04
CA GLY A 1144 -3.32 -9.36 -20.21
C GLY A 1144 -3.38 -10.13 -18.91
N MET A 1145 -2.92 -9.52 -17.81
CA MET A 1145 -3.05 -10.07 -16.47
C MET A 1145 -2.98 -8.97 -15.41
N TYR A 1146 -3.91 -8.99 -14.45
CA TYR A 1146 -3.75 -8.36 -13.14
C TYR A 1146 -2.88 -9.27 -12.25
N TYR A 1147 -3.40 -9.94 -11.22
CA TYR A 1147 -2.60 -10.94 -10.48
C TYR A 1147 -2.57 -12.31 -11.17
N LEU A 1148 -1.41 -12.97 -11.09
CA LEU A 1148 -1.35 -14.43 -11.12
C LEU A 1148 -1.74 -14.96 -9.73
N ARG A 1149 -2.68 -15.90 -9.66
CA ARG A 1149 -3.09 -16.61 -8.45
C ARG A 1149 -2.68 -18.07 -8.57
N THR A 1150 -1.75 -18.49 -7.72
CA THR A 1150 -1.21 -19.86 -7.72
C THR A 1150 -1.73 -20.68 -6.54
N ARG A 1151 -1.84 -22.00 -6.69
CA ARG A 1151 -2.23 -22.92 -5.60
C ARG A 1151 -1.45 -24.23 -5.71
N ALA A 1152 -0.53 -24.47 -4.79
CA ALA A 1152 0.24 -25.73 -4.77
C ALA A 1152 -0.68 -26.96 -4.71
N ALA A 1153 -0.40 -27.98 -5.51
CA ALA A 1153 -1.13 -29.24 -5.50
C ALA A 1153 -1.10 -29.90 -4.11
N ALA A 1154 0.10 -30.09 -3.55
CA ALA A 1154 0.32 -30.69 -2.24
C ALA A 1154 0.84 -29.68 -1.21
N ASN A 1155 0.10 -29.47 -0.12
CA ASN A 1155 0.66 -29.22 1.20
C ASN A 1155 -0.37 -29.45 2.34
N ALA A 1156 0.10 -29.41 3.58
CA ALA A 1156 -0.46 -30.22 4.67
C ALA A 1156 -1.55 -29.56 5.56
N ILE A 1157 -2.33 -30.45 6.21
CA ILE A 1157 -3.27 -30.24 7.34
C ILE A 1157 -4.50 -29.36 7.03
N GLN A 1158 -5.63 -30.02 6.78
CA GLN A 1158 -6.97 -29.43 6.86
C GLN A 1158 -7.44 -29.42 8.32
N PHE A 1159 -7.24 -28.29 9.01
CA PHE A 1159 -7.82 -28.07 10.33
C PHE A 1159 -9.35 -28.10 10.28
N SER A 1160 -9.98 -28.69 11.30
CA SER A 1160 -11.43 -28.82 11.63
C SER A 1160 -12.09 -30.20 11.48
N LEU A 1161 -11.46 -31.18 10.82
CA LEU A 1161 -12.09 -32.48 10.57
C LEU A 1161 -11.61 -33.58 11.53
N ASP A 1162 -12.55 -34.42 11.97
CA ASP A 1162 -12.28 -35.56 12.84
C ASP A 1162 -11.40 -36.59 12.13
N LEU A 1163 -10.15 -36.70 12.59
CA LEU A 1163 -9.14 -37.61 12.08
C LEU A 1163 -9.55 -39.10 12.17
N SER A 1164 -10.53 -39.45 13.01
CA SER A 1164 -11.09 -40.81 13.06
C SER A 1164 -11.93 -41.14 11.81
N THR A 1165 -12.67 -40.15 11.29
CA THR A 1165 -13.50 -40.28 10.08
C THR A 1165 -12.61 -40.31 8.84
N ILE A 1166 -11.59 -39.45 8.79
CA ILE A 1166 -10.55 -39.48 7.73
C ILE A 1166 -9.88 -40.86 7.72
N LYS A 1167 -9.32 -41.33 8.85
CA LYS A 1167 -8.66 -42.64 8.97
C LYS A 1167 -9.57 -43.85 8.82
N LYS A 1168 -10.88 -43.67 8.73
CA LYS A 1168 -11.83 -44.73 8.35
C LYS A 1168 -11.98 -44.75 6.83
N ARG A 1169 -12.23 -43.58 6.22
CA ARG A 1169 -12.44 -43.44 4.78
C ARG A 1169 -11.16 -43.65 3.96
N GLU A 1170 -9.99 -43.31 4.51
CA GLU A 1170 -8.67 -43.70 3.98
C GLU A 1170 -8.54 -45.22 3.87
N ARG A 1171 -8.87 -45.98 4.93
CA ARG A 1171 -8.81 -47.45 4.91
C ARG A 1171 -9.87 -48.11 4.02
N GLU A 1172 -11.03 -47.48 3.88
CA GLU A 1172 -12.06 -47.90 2.92
C GLU A 1172 -11.54 -47.71 1.48
N LEU A 1173 -10.95 -46.55 1.16
CA LEU A 1173 -10.35 -46.25 -0.15
C LEU A 1173 -9.12 -47.12 -0.46
N GLU A 1174 -8.24 -47.38 0.50
CA GLU A 1174 -7.12 -48.32 0.36
C GLU A 1174 -7.63 -49.73 0.02
N SER A 1175 -8.76 -50.16 0.60
CA SER A 1175 -9.36 -51.46 0.31
C SER A 1175 -10.00 -51.54 -1.08
N ASP A 1176 -10.55 -50.43 -1.59
CA ASP A 1176 -11.09 -50.33 -2.95
C ASP A 1176 -9.97 -50.21 -4.01
N GLU A 1177 -8.88 -49.50 -3.72
CA GLU A 1177 -7.69 -49.50 -4.58
C GLU A 1177 -7.02 -50.86 -4.65
N ALA A 1178 -6.91 -51.58 -3.53
CA ALA A 1178 -6.41 -52.96 -3.52
C ALA A 1178 -7.27 -53.88 -4.41
N GLN A 1179 -8.60 -53.74 -4.37
CA GLN A 1179 -9.52 -54.47 -5.25
C GLN A 1179 -9.42 -54.04 -6.72
N LYS A 1180 -9.18 -52.75 -7.02
CA LYS A 1180 -8.97 -52.27 -8.39
C LYS A 1180 -7.63 -52.74 -8.96
N LYS A 1181 -6.54 -52.74 -8.18
CA LYS A 1181 -5.23 -53.28 -8.57
C LYS A 1181 -5.28 -54.79 -8.85
N GLN A 1182 -6.19 -55.55 -8.22
CA GLN A 1182 -6.46 -56.95 -8.59
C GLN A 1182 -7.26 -57.13 -9.89
N ARG A 1183 -7.77 -56.07 -10.53
CA ARG A 1183 -8.52 -56.12 -11.80
C ARG A 1183 -7.73 -55.67 -13.04
N GLY A 1184 -6.49 -55.22 -12.88
CA GLY A 1184 -5.53 -55.11 -14.00
C GLY A 1184 -5.66 -53.89 -14.91
N GLU A 1185 -6.28 -52.79 -14.45
CA GLU A 1185 -6.31 -51.51 -15.17
C GLU A 1185 -5.53 -50.43 -14.41
N SER A 1186 -4.33 -50.08 -14.89
CA SER A 1186 -3.51 -48.97 -14.38
C SER A 1186 -2.58 -48.43 -15.47
N ASN A 1187 -2.87 -47.21 -15.96
CA ASN A 1187 -1.93 -46.42 -16.76
C ASN A 1187 -1.18 -45.46 -15.83
N ASP A 1188 0.03 -45.81 -15.44
CA ASP A 1188 0.89 -44.94 -14.62
C ASP A 1188 1.69 -43.97 -15.50
N LEU A 1189 1.47 -42.66 -15.29
CA LEU A 1189 2.33 -41.57 -15.79
C LEU A 1189 2.53 -40.52 -14.69
N ILE A 1190 3.49 -40.81 -13.79
CA ILE A 1190 4.05 -39.81 -12.87
C ILE A 1190 5.25 -39.19 -13.60
N HIS A 1191 5.18 -37.89 -13.91
CA HIS A 1191 6.29 -37.16 -14.54
C HIS A 1191 7.12 -36.40 -13.52
N ASP A 1192 8.44 -36.55 -13.59
CA ASP A 1192 9.40 -35.83 -12.76
C ASP A 1192 9.41 -34.32 -13.04
N ILE A 1193 9.50 -33.54 -11.97
CA ILE A 1193 9.44 -32.06 -11.96
C ILE A 1193 10.69 -31.40 -12.58
N TYR A 1194 11.71 -32.19 -12.96
CA TYR A 1194 13.01 -31.69 -13.43
C TYR A 1194 13.38 -32.07 -14.87
N ASN A 1195 12.46 -32.62 -15.69
CA ASN A 1195 12.81 -32.85 -17.09
C ASN A 1195 12.84 -31.52 -17.88
N THR A 1196 14.01 -31.19 -18.45
CA THR A 1196 14.25 -30.00 -19.28
C THR A 1196 13.94 -30.22 -20.76
N ASP A 1197 13.46 -31.41 -21.16
CA ASP A 1197 13.01 -31.67 -22.52
C ASP A 1197 11.87 -30.73 -22.95
N ILE A 1198 12.10 -29.97 -24.03
CA ILE A 1198 11.12 -29.04 -24.59
C ILE A 1198 10.02 -29.83 -25.30
N VAL A 1199 8.95 -30.15 -24.57
CA VAL A 1199 7.67 -30.56 -25.17
C VAL A 1199 7.19 -29.43 -26.08
N SER A 1200 7.11 -29.70 -27.39
CA SER A 1200 7.03 -28.68 -28.43
C SER A 1200 5.63 -28.05 -28.54
N CYS A 1201 5.38 -27.02 -27.73
CA CYS A 1201 4.18 -26.19 -27.83
C CYS A 1201 4.07 -25.55 -29.22
N ASN A 1202 2.99 -25.83 -29.94
CA ASN A 1202 2.76 -25.29 -31.28
C ASN A 1202 2.24 -23.84 -31.22
N LEU A 1203 3.15 -22.87 -31.08
CA LEU A 1203 2.84 -21.43 -31.06
C LEU A 1203 2.04 -20.94 -32.29
N LYS A 1204 2.07 -21.67 -33.41
CA LYS A 1204 1.32 -21.36 -34.64
C LYS A 1204 -0.14 -21.77 -34.60
N ASP A 1205 -0.53 -22.69 -33.70
CA ASP A 1205 -1.93 -23.03 -33.42
C ASP A 1205 -2.19 -23.06 -31.89
N PRO A 1206 -2.40 -21.89 -31.27
CA PRO A 1206 -2.81 -21.79 -29.88
C PRO A 1206 -4.27 -22.25 -29.65
N GLU A 1207 -5.07 -22.42 -30.70
CA GLU A 1207 -6.49 -22.73 -30.55
C GLU A 1207 -6.71 -24.21 -30.22
N ASN A 1208 -5.91 -25.11 -30.84
CA ASN A 1208 -5.96 -26.56 -30.64
C ASN A 1208 -4.89 -27.12 -29.67
N CYS A 1209 -4.15 -26.27 -28.96
CA CYS A 1209 -3.07 -26.72 -28.07
C CYS A 1209 -3.59 -27.42 -26.80
N GLU A 1210 -3.46 -28.75 -26.73
CA GLU A 1210 -3.93 -29.57 -25.60
C GLU A 1210 -3.35 -29.13 -24.24
N SER A 1211 -2.09 -28.68 -24.20
CA SER A 1211 -1.43 -28.16 -22.98
C SER A 1211 -2.10 -26.91 -22.39
N CYS A 1212 -2.99 -26.26 -23.15
CA CYS A 1212 -3.80 -25.11 -22.71
C CYS A 1212 -5.24 -25.51 -22.28
N SER A 1213 -5.62 -26.76 -22.53
CA SER A 1213 -6.97 -27.30 -22.29
C SER A 1213 -7.12 -28.09 -20.98
N ALA A 1214 -5.98 -28.45 -20.36
CA ALA A 1214 -5.86 -29.18 -19.09
C ALA A 1214 -5.19 -28.32 -18.02
#